data_AF-A0A819KIW0-F1
#
_entry.id   AF-A0A819KIW0-F1
#
_cell.length_a   1.000
_cell.length_b   1.000
_cell.length_c   1.000
_cell.angle_alpha   90.00
_cell.angle_beta   90.00
_cell.angle_gamma   90.00
#
_symmetry.space_group_name_H-M   'P 1'
#
loop_
_entity.id
_entity.type
_entity.pdbx_description
1 polymer ?
#
loop_
_entity_poly.entity_id
_entity_poly.type
_entity_poly.pdbx_seq_one_letter_code
_entity_poly.pdbx_strand_id
1 'polypeptide(L)'
;MKMNNICFRIKTVLSIVIVLVTIINCGYSASVSKKYDDLFTINVTMNNYETKQEDEYAYVQHKLPDEELFIVGYSPLINMNSAHHMLSYACSEPGSDKPFWTGYGPCSGQQMIIHGWARNAPSFTLPEDVGIPVGRNTPYKYIVINIHYLLILKNDNSGNQLIMTRKPRKYHAGVLLSGTGAIYLRPKTHTIRTPFSCEYNGPPISIFAARVHAHQWARVNSLYRVRNGEISQVVKGDPQWPQSFYPLPSTIEIQNKDYIVGQCVYDNNDDRIITAGSTHHDEMCNVYVMYSYDPKHDLSPPQMCWDNGISKMASLIPPDSEIPPLKPADISGTQNGHHAHAEHAMNSYTANDDQSYEDYLDEFENIRHRDKGIDNFDINKILSHLGLPDYEYVDAQNYDYLLPNHLTYGKGQTVKLHNAKLMRSNLYKSVENWPDIKSLPAQLGQVGGIALNNANDELIVFHRGSRKWEFKYFNGFNFRNEDYGPIEEDVLIHIDTRTGQTKFRWGSKKFYMPHGLTIDHEGNFWLTDIAMHQVFMFKPNDLNHSALIVGEMFKPGSGPNQLCRPADIAVMKNGDFFVADGYCHSRIIKFNRKGEYIMEWGSPMSGKLDSDGFPLPNEWNIVHSIALNEDAQLLCGADRENFRIQCFNSNTGEFQRQIRVEITEKIGAIYAIEFAPNTNGTILFAVTGGAQTSNKKVYMIDAQKGEILTSFDSNPHLNAPHDITVSINAREIYVGELASSPNNALRKFELSKQKDLPTQAFIKRINLNDKNFRISLIIMAAFAIPVLASVIIGCIIRIRNKRKIHRLNTFPTDVKNRDTSNSSFLCCWTNRRKGFKKVPQDSDGENEPSDTYIADDPCNSSGDGTITTTKKTTSNKI
;
A
#
# COMPACT_ATOMS: atom_id res chain seq x y z
N MET A 1 -102.59 -3.20 5.17
CA MET A 1 -101.42 -2.48 4.58
C MET A 1 -100.44 -2.04 5.68
N LYS A 2 -99.51 -2.89 6.14
CA LYS A 2 -98.43 -2.48 7.08
C LYS A 2 -97.00 -2.88 6.67
N MET A 3 -96.82 -3.89 5.81
CA MET A 3 -95.49 -4.28 5.30
C MET A 3 -94.92 -3.29 4.26
N ASN A 4 -95.76 -2.65 3.44
CA ASN A 4 -95.31 -1.77 2.35
C ASN A 4 -94.50 -0.55 2.86
N ASN A 5 -94.85 0.01 4.03
CA ASN A 5 -94.15 1.18 4.59
C ASN A 5 -92.76 0.82 5.13
N ILE A 6 -92.54 -0.43 5.57
CA ILE A 6 -91.22 -0.93 5.97
C ILE A 6 -90.35 -1.11 4.73
N CYS A 7 -90.88 -1.77 3.69
CA CYS A 7 -90.17 -1.99 2.43
C CYS A 7 -89.78 -0.66 1.75
N PHE A 8 -90.65 0.36 1.79
CA PHE A 8 -90.33 1.69 1.28
C PHE A 8 -89.21 2.37 2.07
N ARG A 9 -89.30 2.42 3.42
CA ARG A 9 -88.25 3.03 4.27
C ARG A 9 -86.90 2.33 4.12
N ILE A 10 -86.88 0.99 4.03
CA ILE A 10 -85.64 0.24 3.79
C ILE A 10 -85.04 0.63 2.43
N LYS A 11 -85.84 0.72 1.35
CA LYS A 11 -85.34 1.18 0.05
C LYS A 11 -84.81 2.62 0.10
N THR A 12 -85.49 3.56 0.75
CA THR A 12 -84.98 4.94 0.87
C THR A 12 -83.66 5.01 1.65
N VAL A 13 -83.54 4.30 2.77
CA VAL A 13 -82.28 4.25 3.55
C VAL A 13 -81.17 3.57 2.74
N LEU A 14 -81.45 2.45 2.06
CA LEU A 14 -80.45 1.76 1.25
C LEU A 14 -79.98 2.62 0.07
N SER A 15 -80.89 3.36 -0.60
CA SER A 15 -80.51 4.32 -1.65
C SER A 15 -79.68 5.48 -1.12
N ILE A 16 -79.97 6.01 0.08
CA ILE A 16 -79.17 7.08 0.72
C ILE A 16 -77.79 6.55 1.11
N VAL A 17 -77.70 5.35 1.68
CA VAL A 17 -76.42 4.70 2.02
C VAL A 17 -75.61 4.40 0.75
N ILE A 18 -76.23 3.89 -0.31
CA ILE A 18 -75.57 3.68 -1.60
C ILE A 18 -75.04 5.01 -2.16
N VAL A 19 -75.86 6.07 -2.21
CA VAL A 19 -75.42 7.38 -2.71
C VAL A 19 -74.30 7.98 -1.85
N LEU A 20 -74.34 7.83 -0.52
CA LEU A 20 -73.23 8.23 0.35
C LEU A 20 -71.96 7.42 0.09
N VAL A 21 -72.06 6.10 -0.10
CA VAL A 21 -70.91 5.24 -0.46
C VAL A 21 -70.38 5.59 -1.85
N THR A 22 -71.23 5.91 -2.83
CA THR A 22 -70.78 6.37 -4.16
C THR A 22 -70.12 7.75 -4.08
N ILE A 23 -70.62 8.68 -3.26
CA ILE A 23 -70.00 10.00 -3.06
C ILE A 23 -68.67 9.87 -2.31
N ILE A 24 -68.57 8.99 -1.31
CA ILE A 24 -67.31 8.70 -0.60
C ILE A 24 -66.31 8.01 -1.54
N ASN A 25 -66.73 7.02 -2.34
CA ASN A 25 -65.86 6.35 -3.30
C ASN A 25 -65.45 7.25 -4.48
N CYS A 26 -66.31 8.14 -4.98
CA CYS A 26 -65.92 9.19 -5.91
C CYS A 26 -64.97 10.21 -5.25
N GLY A 27 -65.21 10.57 -3.98
CA GLY A 27 -64.33 11.46 -3.21
C GLY A 27 -62.93 10.87 -3.01
N TYR A 28 -62.83 9.57 -2.70
CA TYR A 28 -61.55 8.85 -2.65
C TYR A 28 -60.92 8.70 -4.04
N SER A 29 -61.69 8.35 -5.06
CA SER A 29 -61.16 8.18 -6.43
C SER A 29 -60.64 9.50 -7.01
N ALA A 30 -61.28 10.64 -6.69
CA ALA A 30 -60.88 11.98 -7.13
C ALA A 30 -59.85 12.67 -6.20
N SER A 31 -59.43 12.03 -5.10
CA SER A 31 -58.35 12.53 -4.22
C SER A 31 -57.08 11.70 -4.27
N VAL A 32 -57.14 10.45 -4.75
CA VAL A 32 -55.95 9.61 -4.99
C VAL A 32 -55.30 9.89 -6.36
N SER A 33 -56.04 10.40 -7.35
CA SER A 33 -55.54 10.65 -8.72
C SER A 33 -54.73 11.95 -8.90
N LYS A 34 -53.93 12.37 -7.91
CA LYS A 34 -53.31 13.72 -7.92
C LYS A 34 -51.93 13.83 -7.25
N LYS A 35 -51.10 12.79 -7.35
CA LYS A 35 -49.73 12.77 -6.78
C LYS A 35 -48.62 12.29 -7.74
N TYR A 36 -48.92 12.08 -9.03
CA TYR A 36 -47.98 11.49 -10.01
C TYR A 36 -47.83 12.27 -11.34
N ASP A 37 -48.44 13.45 -11.47
CA ASP A 37 -48.60 14.18 -12.74
C ASP A 37 -47.29 14.72 -13.39
N ASP A 38 -46.13 14.53 -12.74
CA ASP A 38 -44.80 15.00 -13.19
C ASP A 38 -43.80 13.85 -13.46
N LEU A 39 -44.22 12.59 -13.42
CA LEU A 39 -43.36 11.44 -13.78
C LEU A 39 -43.47 11.10 -15.27
N PHE A 40 -42.33 10.83 -15.89
CA PHE A 40 -42.23 10.29 -17.24
C PHE A 40 -41.07 9.28 -17.32
N THR A 41 -40.99 8.52 -18.41
CA THR A 41 -39.94 7.51 -18.59
C THR A 41 -39.06 7.76 -19.82
N ILE A 42 -37.80 7.35 -19.72
CA ILE A 42 -36.89 7.22 -20.86
C ILE A 42 -36.44 5.76 -20.94
N ASN A 43 -36.70 5.10 -22.07
CA ASN A 43 -36.19 3.76 -22.34
C ASN A 43 -34.82 3.87 -23.01
N VAL A 44 -33.82 3.16 -22.48
CA VAL A 44 -32.49 3.02 -23.08
C VAL A 44 -32.24 1.54 -23.31
N THR A 45 -32.30 1.10 -24.57
CA THR A 45 -32.29 -0.32 -24.97
C THR A 45 -31.46 -0.58 -26.23
N MET A 46 -30.97 -1.80 -26.37
CA MET A 46 -30.06 -2.22 -27.44
C MET A 46 -30.66 -2.29 -28.86
N ASN A 47 -31.99 -2.16 -29.00
CA ASN A 47 -32.72 -1.99 -30.27
C ASN A 47 -32.29 -2.94 -31.42
N ASN A 48 -32.68 -4.22 -31.30
CA ASN A 48 -32.37 -5.31 -32.25
C ASN A 48 -30.87 -5.58 -32.43
N TYR A 49 -30.12 -5.60 -31.32
CA TYR A 49 -28.71 -5.92 -31.32
C TYR A 49 -28.46 -7.42 -31.59
N GLU A 50 -27.37 -7.73 -32.30
CA GLU A 50 -26.84 -9.08 -32.45
C GLU A 50 -25.42 -9.12 -31.86
N THR A 51 -25.25 -9.91 -30.79
CA THR A 51 -23.94 -10.20 -30.20
C THR A 51 -23.10 -11.04 -31.16
N LYS A 52 -21.80 -10.80 -31.22
CA LYS A 52 -20.88 -11.43 -32.17
C LYS A 52 -20.11 -12.61 -31.56
N GLN A 53 -20.01 -12.64 -30.24
CA GLN A 53 -19.31 -13.66 -29.46
C GLN A 53 -20.07 -13.97 -28.16
N GLU A 54 -19.65 -15.03 -27.47
CA GLU A 54 -19.97 -15.29 -26.07
C GLU A 54 -19.15 -14.36 -25.15
N ASP A 55 -19.58 -14.22 -23.88
CA ASP A 55 -19.00 -13.29 -22.87
C ASP A 55 -18.91 -11.83 -23.38
N GLU A 56 -19.90 -11.37 -24.14
CA GLU A 56 -19.87 -10.05 -24.80
C GLU A 56 -20.39 -8.93 -23.90
N TYR A 57 -19.52 -7.93 -23.66
CA TYR A 57 -19.88 -6.66 -23.02
C TYR A 57 -20.19 -5.61 -24.09
N ALA A 58 -21.49 -5.38 -24.30
CA ALA A 58 -21.99 -4.35 -25.20
C ALA A 58 -22.42 -3.08 -24.42
N TYR A 59 -22.43 -1.95 -25.12
CA TYR A 59 -22.83 -0.64 -24.59
C TYR A 59 -23.85 0.01 -25.53
N VAL A 60 -24.88 0.64 -24.97
CA VAL A 60 -25.82 1.54 -25.66
C VAL A 60 -25.75 2.93 -25.03
N GLN A 61 -25.77 3.98 -25.85
CA GLN A 61 -25.93 5.36 -25.39
C GLN A 61 -27.32 5.94 -25.66
N HIS A 62 -27.73 6.88 -24.81
CA HIS A 62 -28.89 7.74 -25.03
C HIS A 62 -28.55 9.17 -24.60
N LYS A 63 -28.66 10.13 -25.54
CA LYS A 63 -28.47 11.55 -25.25
C LYS A 63 -29.70 12.12 -24.57
N LEU A 64 -29.53 12.73 -23.40
CA LEU A 64 -30.63 13.39 -22.68
C LEU A 64 -31.04 14.67 -23.42
N PRO A 65 -32.31 15.10 -23.33
CA PRO A 65 -32.70 16.42 -23.79
C PRO A 65 -31.97 17.49 -22.98
N ASP A 66 -31.77 18.68 -23.57
CA ASP A 66 -31.20 19.83 -22.84
C ASP A 66 -32.24 20.46 -21.90
N GLU A 67 -32.61 19.73 -20.87
CA GLU A 67 -33.50 20.11 -19.78
C GLU A 67 -32.87 19.71 -18.44
N GLU A 68 -33.30 20.31 -17.33
CA GLU A 68 -32.92 19.83 -16.00
C GLU A 68 -33.86 18.68 -15.60
N LEU A 69 -33.30 17.49 -15.38
CA LEU A 69 -34.05 16.27 -15.13
C LEU A 69 -33.51 15.52 -13.90
N PHE A 70 -34.39 14.79 -13.22
CA PHE A 70 -34.04 13.99 -12.05
C PHE A 70 -34.48 12.53 -12.24
N ILE A 71 -33.56 11.59 -12.10
CA ILE A 71 -33.87 10.15 -12.08
C ILE A 71 -34.35 9.79 -10.67
N VAL A 72 -35.53 9.16 -10.58
CA VAL A 72 -36.18 8.76 -9.32
C VAL A 72 -36.42 7.25 -9.22
N GLY A 73 -36.09 6.48 -10.26
CA GLY A 73 -36.10 5.03 -10.22
C GLY A 73 -35.70 4.37 -11.55
N TYR A 74 -35.67 3.05 -11.55
CA TYR A 74 -35.26 2.19 -12.65
C TYR A 74 -36.20 0.99 -12.75
N SER A 75 -36.52 0.58 -13.97
CA SER A 75 -37.27 -0.65 -14.24
C SER A 75 -36.56 -1.43 -15.36
N PRO A 76 -36.04 -2.64 -15.10
CA PRO A 76 -35.27 -3.40 -16.09
C PRO A 76 -36.17 -3.84 -17.25
N LEU A 77 -35.76 -3.52 -18.48
CA LEU A 77 -36.40 -3.95 -19.72
C LEU A 77 -35.58 -5.08 -20.32
N ILE A 78 -35.60 -6.27 -19.72
CA ILE A 78 -34.67 -7.36 -20.04
C ILE A 78 -35.42 -8.65 -20.35
N ASN A 79 -35.00 -9.34 -21.41
CA ASN A 79 -35.39 -10.73 -21.65
C ASN A 79 -34.57 -11.61 -20.69
N MET A 80 -35.23 -12.34 -19.78
CA MET A 80 -34.54 -13.13 -18.74
C MET A 80 -33.65 -14.26 -19.27
N ASN A 81 -33.66 -14.53 -20.58
CA ASN A 81 -32.78 -15.50 -21.26
C ASN A 81 -31.63 -14.84 -22.05
N SER A 82 -31.45 -13.51 -21.99
CA SER A 82 -30.40 -12.79 -22.73
C SER A 82 -29.28 -12.24 -21.85
N ALA A 83 -29.57 -11.23 -21.04
CA ALA A 83 -28.58 -10.51 -20.25
C ALA A 83 -28.28 -11.21 -18.90
N HIS A 84 -27.00 -11.30 -18.56
CA HIS A 84 -26.52 -11.81 -17.27
C HIS A 84 -26.57 -10.73 -16.19
N HIS A 85 -26.04 -9.54 -16.50
CA HIS A 85 -26.14 -8.34 -15.68
C HIS A 85 -26.09 -7.07 -16.55
N MET A 86 -26.46 -5.94 -15.95
CA MET A 86 -26.55 -4.64 -16.60
C MET A 86 -26.11 -3.52 -15.63
N LEU A 87 -25.27 -2.61 -16.11
CA LEU A 87 -24.80 -1.44 -15.36
C LEU A 87 -25.20 -0.16 -16.12
N SER A 88 -25.83 0.79 -15.44
CA SER A 88 -26.22 2.08 -16.03
C SER A 88 -25.35 3.21 -15.47
N TYR A 89 -24.89 4.08 -16.36
CA TYR A 89 -23.99 5.19 -16.09
C TYR A 89 -24.59 6.50 -16.59
N ALA A 90 -24.38 7.58 -15.85
CA ALA A 90 -24.52 8.95 -16.34
C ALA A 90 -23.14 9.43 -16.82
N CYS A 91 -23.03 9.80 -18.09
CA CYS A 91 -21.79 10.24 -18.74
C CYS A 91 -21.87 11.71 -19.15
N SER A 92 -20.75 12.43 -19.12
CA SER A 92 -20.65 13.72 -19.81
C SER A 92 -20.53 13.56 -21.31
N GLU A 93 -19.72 12.60 -21.78
CA GLU A 93 -19.65 12.14 -23.17
C GLU A 93 -19.50 10.59 -23.17
N PRO A 94 -20.11 9.88 -24.14
CA PRO A 94 -20.09 8.42 -24.21
C PRO A 94 -18.70 7.87 -24.55
N GLY A 95 -18.49 6.56 -24.34
CA GLY A 95 -17.27 5.86 -24.75
C GLY A 95 -17.06 5.73 -26.27
N SER A 96 -18.11 5.97 -27.06
CA SER A 96 -18.05 6.00 -28.52
C SER A 96 -19.17 6.87 -29.09
N ASP A 97 -18.94 7.52 -30.24
CA ASP A 97 -19.98 8.23 -31.01
C ASP A 97 -21.01 7.27 -31.64
N LYS A 98 -20.74 5.96 -31.65
CA LYS A 98 -21.65 4.94 -32.16
C LYS A 98 -22.85 4.78 -31.20
N PRO A 99 -24.06 4.47 -31.71
CA PRO A 99 -25.20 4.18 -30.84
C PRO A 99 -24.98 2.93 -29.98
N PHE A 100 -24.25 1.95 -30.52
CA PHE A 100 -23.84 0.72 -29.86
C PHE A 100 -22.34 0.44 -30.09
N TRP A 101 -21.65 -0.08 -29.10
CA TRP A 101 -20.27 -0.56 -29.24
C TRP A 101 -19.94 -1.68 -28.24
N THR A 102 -18.77 -2.31 -28.43
CA THR A 102 -18.16 -3.27 -27.50
C THR A 102 -16.75 -2.81 -27.15
N GLY A 103 -16.16 -3.35 -26.08
CA GLY A 103 -14.77 -3.11 -25.69
C GLY A 103 -14.55 -1.83 -24.85
N TYR A 104 -14.54 -0.66 -25.48
CA TYR A 104 -14.25 0.61 -24.78
C TYR A 104 -15.25 0.89 -23.65
N GLY A 105 -14.78 1.41 -22.51
CA GLY A 105 -15.61 1.69 -21.32
C GLY A 105 -16.77 2.66 -21.56
N PRO A 106 -17.71 2.79 -20.61
CA PRO A 106 -19.02 3.40 -20.85
C PRO A 106 -18.97 4.90 -21.21
N CYS A 107 -18.03 5.66 -20.63
CA CYS A 107 -17.90 7.09 -20.83
C CYS A 107 -16.46 7.46 -21.22
N SER A 108 -16.29 8.52 -22.02
CA SER A 108 -14.97 9.11 -22.34
C SER A 108 -14.61 10.32 -21.47
N GLY A 109 -15.61 10.92 -20.82
CA GLY A 109 -15.44 12.06 -19.89
C GLY A 109 -15.79 11.71 -18.44
N GLN A 110 -16.39 12.67 -17.71
CA GLN A 110 -16.89 12.43 -16.36
C GLN A 110 -18.00 11.37 -16.37
N GLN A 111 -17.99 10.51 -15.35
CA GLN A 111 -18.93 9.39 -15.23
C GLN A 111 -19.40 9.18 -13.80
N MET A 112 -20.62 8.68 -13.66
CA MET A 112 -21.18 8.21 -12.41
C MET A 112 -21.97 6.93 -12.70
N ILE A 113 -21.69 5.84 -11.98
CA ILE A 113 -22.61 4.69 -11.95
C ILE A 113 -23.90 5.12 -11.24
N ILE A 114 -25.05 4.89 -11.86
CA ILE A 114 -26.36 5.34 -11.37
C ILE A 114 -27.31 4.17 -11.07
N HIS A 115 -27.07 3.00 -11.65
CA HIS A 115 -27.80 1.77 -11.37
C HIS A 115 -26.94 0.54 -11.68
N GLY A 116 -27.22 -0.56 -10.99
CA GLY A 116 -26.68 -1.88 -11.28
C GLY A 116 -27.76 -2.93 -11.06
N TRP A 117 -27.94 -3.81 -12.04
CA TRP A 117 -28.93 -4.87 -12.06
C TRP A 117 -28.27 -6.20 -12.40
N ALA A 118 -28.66 -7.27 -11.71
CA ALA A 118 -28.32 -8.63 -12.05
C ALA A 118 -29.60 -9.48 -12.19
N ARG A 119 -29.49 -10.63 -12.86
CA ARG A 119 -30.62 -11.50 -13.20
C ARG A 119 -31.60 -11.70 -12.03
N ASN A 120 -32.90 -11.55 -12.33
CA ASN A 120 -34.03 -11.62 -11.39
C ASN A 120 -34.16 -10.48 -10.36
N ALA A 121 -33.33 -9.44 -10.37
CA ALA A 121 -33.54 -8.28 -9.48
C ALA A 121 -34.78 -7.44 -9.89
N PRO A 122 -35.55 -6.91 -8.92
CA PRO A 122 -36.74 -6.10 -9.18
C PRO A 122 -36.40 -4.67 -9.65
N SER A 123 -37.43 -3.92 -10.04
CA SER A 123 -37.34 -2.46 -10.24
C SER A 123 -36.93 -1.76 -8.94
N PHE A 124 -36.11 -0.71 -9.05
CA PHE A 124 -35.54 0.02 -7.90
C PHE A 124 -36.00 1.49 -7.91
N THR A 125 -36.60 1.96 -6.82
CA THR A 125 -37.05 3.35 -6.65
C THR A 125 -36.26 4.08 -5.58
N LEU A 126 -36.00 5.37 -5.79
CA LEU A 126 -35.32 6.23 -4.82
C LEU A 126 -36.36 6.78 -3.81
N PRO A 127 -35.93 7.19 -2.59
CA PRO A 127 -36.85 7.71 -1.56
C PRO A 127 -37.65 8.95 -2.02
N GLU A 128 -38.82 9.19 -1.39
CA GLU A 128 -39.89 10.07 -1.91
C GLU A 128 -39.49 11.53 -2.20
N ASP A 129 -38.39 12.03 -1.65
CA ASP A 129 -37.86 13.40 -1.86
C ASP A 129 -36.48 13.46 -2.55
N VAL A 130 -35.95 12.32 -3.01
CA VAL A 130 -34.61 12.15 -3.58
C VAL A 130 -34.65 12.01 -5.11
N GLY A 131 -33.59 12.41 -5.82
CA GLY A 131 -33.34 11.98 -7.20
C GLY A 131 -31.92 12.30 -7.68
N ILE A 132 -31.42 11.59 -8.69
CA ILE A 132 -30.11 11.85 -9.30
C ILE A 132 -30.26 12.95 -10.36
N PRO A 133 -29.60 14.11 -10.22
CA PRO A 133 -29.69 15.19 -11.20
C PRO A 133 -28.90 14.85 -12.47
N VAL A 134 -29.50 15.09 -13.64
CA VAL A 134 -28.89 14.91 -14.97
C VAL A 134 -29.38 15.99 -15.95
N GLY A 135 -28.74 16.10 -17.12
CA GLY A 135 -29.13 17.07 -18.16
C GLY A 135 -28.49 18.45 -17.99
N ARG A 136 -29.22 19.52 -18.36
CA ARG A 136 -28.70 20.89 -18.60
C ARG A 136 -27.75 21.41 -17.52
N ASN A 137 -28.18 21.39 -16.26
CA ASN A 137 -27.44 22.00 -15.14
C ASN A 137 -26.34 21.08 -14.56
N THR A 138 -26.07 19.95 -15.19
CA THR A 138 -25.09 18.94 -14.73
C THR A 138 -24.05 18.65 -15.82
N PRO A 139 -22.89 18.06 -15.49
CA PRO A 139 -21.97 17.55 -16.51
C PRO A 139 -22.58 16.38 -17.30
N TYR A 140 -23.58 15.67 -16.78
CA TYR A 140 -24.10 14.43 -17.35
C TYR A 140 -25.12 14.69 -18.46
N LYS A 141 -24.69 14.53 -19.73
CA LYS A 141 -25.51 14.76 -20.93
C LYS A 141 -26.02 13.48 -21.58
N TYR A 142 -25.48 12.32 -21.20
CA TYR A 142 -25.87 11.03 -21.75
C TYR A 142 -26.09 10.02 -20.63
N ILE A 143 -26.94 9.03 -20.91
CA ILE A 143 -27.02 7.79 -20.17
C ILE A 143 -26.39 6.70 -21.03
N VAL A 144 -25.45 5.95 -20.48
CA VAL A 144 -24.87 4.78 -21.14
C VAL A 144 -25.20 3.54 -20.32
N ILE A 145 -25.62 2.48 -20.98
CA ILE A 145 -25.91 1.20 -20.35
C ILE A 145 -24.99 0.14 -20.93
N ASN A 146 -24.22 -0.48 -20.05
CA ASN A 146 -23.47 -1.69 -20.33
C ASN A 146 -24.35 -2.90 -20.03
N ILE A 147 -24.38 -3.88 -20.93
CA ILE A 147 -25.06 -5.16 -20.75
C ILE A 147 -24.07 -6.28 -21.06
N HIS A 148 -24.00 -7.26 -20.17
CA HIS A 148 -23.19 -8.45 -20.33
C HIS A 148 -24.06 -9.61 -20.83
N TYR A 149 -23.68 -10.20 -21.97
CA TYR A 149 -24.34 -11.34 -22.59
C TYR A 149 -23.42 -12.57 -22.58
N LEU A 150 -23.89 -13.66 -21.96
CA LEU A 150 -23.13 -14.92 -21.91
C LEU A 150 -23.25 -15.75 -23.20
N LEU A 151 -24.29 -15.54 -24.00
CA LEU A 151 -24.64 -16.36 -25.16
C LEU A 151 -24.77 -15.50 -26.42
N ILE A 152 -24.58 -16.12 -27.59
CA ILE A 152 -24.83 -15.48 -28.89
C ILE A 152 -26.35 -15.40 -29.14
N LEU A 153 -26.84 -14.17 -29.24
CA LEU A 153 -28.25 -13.80 -29.41
C LEU A 153 -28.48 -13.04 -30.73
N LYS A 154 -29.74 -13.03 -31.15
CA LYS A 154 -30.22 -12.26 -32.31
C LYS A 154 -31.42 -11.40 -31.94
N ASN A 155 -31.43 -10.15 -32.40
CA ASN A 155 -32.50 -9.17 -32.17
C ASN A 155 -32.78 -8.91 -30.68
N ASP A 156 -31.74 -8.83 -29.84
CA ASP A 156 -31.94 -8.42 -28.44
C ASP A 156 -32.34 -6.95 -28.34
N ASN A 157 -33.24 -6.67 -27.40
CA ASN A 157 -33.81 -5.36 -27.14
C ASN A 157 -33.68 -4.97 -25.66
N SER A 158 -32.74 -5.58 -24.94
CA SER A 158 -32.59 -5.42 -23.50
C SER A 158 -32.03 -4.05 -23.12
N GLY A 159 -32.32 -3.63 -21.88
CA GLY A 159 -31.88 -2.36 -21.33
C GLY A 159 -32.64 -1.94 -20.08
N ASN A 160 -32.76 -0.64 -19.84
CA ASN A 160 -33.36 -0.08 -18.63
C ASN A 160 -34.36 1.03 -18.97
N GLN A 161 -35.48 1.07 -18.24
CA GLN A 161 -36.39 2.20 -18.21
C GLN A 161 -36.03 3.10 -17.03
N LEU A 162 -35.60 4.31 -17.33
CA LEU A 162 -35.38 5.36 -16.34
C LEU A 162 -36.73 5.98 -15.98
N ILE A 163 -37.06 6.02 -14.68
CA ILE A 163 -38.21 6.75 -14.15
C ILE A 163 -37.70 8.14 -13.78
N MET A 164 -38.23 9.18 -14.42
CA MET A 164 -37.69 10.54 -14.37
C MET A 164 -38.76 11.57 -14.04
N THR A 165 -38.33 12.74 -13.57
CA THR A 165 -39.19 13.92 -13.39
C THR A 165 -38.45 15.22 -13.73
N ARG A 166 -39.23 16.24 -14.09
CA ARG A 166 -38.78 17.64 -14.22
C ARG A 166 -38.86 18.40 -12.89
N LYS A 167 -39.56 17.86 -11.90
CA LYS A 167 -39.78 18.52 -10.62
C LYS A 167 -38.49 18.48 -9.76
N PRO A 168 -37.95 19.63 -9.34
CA PRO A 168 -36.77 19.67 -8.46
C PRO A 168 -36.95 18.82 -7.21
N ARG A 169 -35.88 18.12 -6.83
CA ARG A 169 -35.85 17.18 -5.70
C ARG A 169 -35.23 17.87 -4.49
N LYS A 170 -35.76 17.59 -3.29
CA LYS A 170 -35.28 18.22 -2.05
C LYS A 170 -33.85 17.79 -1.73
N TYR A 171 -33.52 16.54 -2.05
CA TYR A 171 -32.19 15.97 -1.90
C TYR A 171 -31.70 15.41 -3.23
N HIS A 172 -30.44 15.66 -3.55
CA HIS A 172 -29.79 15.03 -4.70
C HIS A 172 -29.21 13.68 -4.28
N ALA A 173 -29.20 12.71 -5.19
CA ALA A 173 -28.53 11.43 -4.99
C ALA A 173 -27.23 11.30 -5.79
N GLY A 174 -26.32 10.50 -5.25
CA GLY A 174 -25.11 10.05 -5.92
C GLY A 174 -24.70 8.65 -5.45
N VAL A 175 -23.60 8.14 -6.00
CA VAL A 175 -23.00 6.87 -5.58
C VAL A 175 -21.56 7.10 -5.17
N LEU A 176 -21.20 6.62 -3.99
CA LEU A 176 -19.83 6.60 -3.47
C LEU A 176 -19.27 5.19 -3.66
N LEU A 177 -18.24 5.06 -4.50
CA LEU A 177 -17.47 3.83 -4.65
C LEU A 177 -16.36 3.79 -3.60
N SER A 178 -16.44 2.83 -2.68
CA SER A 178 -15.39 2.54 -1.70
C SER A 178 -14.67 1.23 -2.06
N GLY A 179 -13.36 1.14 -1.86
CA GLY A 179 -12.61 -0.06 -2.25
C GLY A 179 -11.09 0.07 -2.23
N THR A 180 -10.40 -0.96 -2.71
CA THR A 180 -8.94 -0.98 -2.87
C THR A 180 -8.47 -1.76 -4.09
N GLY A 181 -7.33 -1.35 -4.64
CA GLY A 181 -6.60 -2.05 -5.69
C GLY A 181 -5.46 -2.94 -5.17
N ALA A 182 -5.22 -2.97 -3.86
CA ALA A 182 -4.13 -3.73 -3.24
C ALA A 182 -4.45 -5.24 -3.09
N ILE A 183 -5.10 -5.83 -4.10
CA ILE A 183 -5.54 -7.23 -4.09
C ILE A 183 -4.39 -8.11 -4.58
N TYR A 184 -3.95 -9.02 -3.71
CA TYR A 184 -2.95 -10.05 -4.00
C TYR A 184 -3.38 -11.36 -3.36
N LEU A 185 -4.01 -12.23 -4.14
CA LEU A 185 -4.50 -13.52 -3.66
C LEU A 185 -3.47 -14.61 -3.92
N ARG A 186 -2.76 -15.06 -2.88
CA ARG A 186 -1.83 -16.19 -2.97
C ARG A 186 -2.52 -17.49 -3.41
N PRO A 187 -1.86 -18.37 -4.18
CA PRO A 187 -2.34 -19.73 -4.48
C PRO A 187 -2.76 -20.49 -3.21
N LYS A 188 -3.75 -21.38 -3.35
CA LYS A 188 -4.24 -22.33 -2.32
C LYS A 188 -4.44 -21.71 -0.91
N THR A 189 -4.79 -20.42 -0.85
CA THR A 189 -4.87 -19.66 0.40
C THR A 189 -6.31 -19.21 0.65
N HIS A 190 -6.86 -19.64 1.78
CA HIS A 190 -8.19 -19.28 2.25
C HIS A 190 -8.17 -18.05 3.18
N THR A 191 -9.29 -17.32 3.23
CA THR A 191 -9.56 -16.15 4.09
C THR A 191 -8.47 -15.07 3.99
N ILE A 192 -8.17 -14.69 2.75
CA ILE A 192 -7.31 -13.55 2.42
C ILE A 192 -8.13 -12.29 2.65
N ARG A 193 -7.67 -11.42 3.56
CA ARG A 193 -8.35 -10.17 3.91
C ARG A 193 -7.67 -9.01 3.18
N THR A 194 -8.47 -8.18 2.51
CA THR A 194 -8.01 -6.94 1.90
C THR A 194 -8.83 -5.79 2.52
N PRO A 195 -8.39 -5.24 3.66
CA PRO A 195 -9.03 -4.09 4.28
C PRO A 195 -8.75 -2.82 3.45
N PHE A 196 -9.61 -1.81 3.61
CA PHE A 196 -9.46 -0.50 2.98
C PHE A 196 -10.06 0.60 3.85
N SER A 197 -9.54 1.83 3.73
CA SER A 197 -9.98 2.96 4.55
C SER A 197 -9.79 4.33 3.90
N CYS A 198 -10.75 5.23 4.09
CA CYS A 198 -10.60 6.65 3.76
C CYS A 198 -11.24 7.56 4.84
N GLU A 199 -10.84 8.83 4.87
CA GLU A 199 -11.49 9.88 5.66
C GLU A 199 -12.50 10.62 4.77
N TYR A 200 -13.77 10.67 5.16
CA TYR A 200 -14.83 11.31 4.38
C TYR A 200 -14.73 12.84 4.51
N ASN A 201 -14.52 13.50 3.37
CA ASN A 201 -14.38 14.96 3.25
C ASN A 201 -15.46 15.50 2.31
N GLY A 202 -16.58 15.95 2.86
CA GLY A 202 -17.75 16.42 2.12
C GLY A 202 -18.88 16.87 3.05
N PRO A 203 -20.03 17.35 2.51
CA PRO A 203 -21.21 17.65 3.34
C PRO A 203 -21.82 16.34 3.89
N PRO A 204 -22.71 16.40 4.89
CA PRO A 204 -23.40 15.22 5.39
C PRO A 204 -24.16 14.48 4.29
N ILE A 205 -24.02 13.16 4.26
CA ILE A 205 -24.71 12.26 3.32
C ILE A 205 -25.50 11.20 4.09
N SER A 206 -26.66 10.81 3.57
CA SER A 206 -27.48 9.71 4.11
C SER A 206 -27.49 8.54 3.13
N ILE A 207 -26.82 7.45 3.47
CA ILE A 207 -26.81 6.21 2.68
C ILE A 207 -28.16 5.52 2.83
N PHE A 208 -28.75 5.09 1.71
CA PHE A 208 -30.06 4.41 1.67
C PHE A 208 -30.06 3.08 0.89
N ALA A 209 -29.04 2.79 0.08
CA ALA A 209 -28.87 1.50 -0.57
C ALA A 209 -27.39 1.19 -0.83
N ALA A 210 -27.05 -0.09 -1.01
CA ALA A 210 -25.68 -0.55 -1.25
C ALA A 210 -25.60 -1.71 -2.25
N ARG A 211 -24.47 -1.81 -2.96
CA ARG A 211 -24.10 -2.88 -3.89
C ARG A 211 -22.65 -3.31 -3.60
N VAL A 212 -22.44 -4.59 -3.33
CA VAL A 212 -21.09 -5.19 -3.34
C VAL A 212 -20.75 -5.69 -4.75
N HIS A 213 -19.47 -5.69 -5.11
CA HIS A 213 -18.98 -6.24 -6.36
C HIS A 213 -17.54 -6.76 -6.22
N ALA A 214 -17.36 -7.96 -6.73
CA ALA A 214 -16.09 -8.65 -6.92
C ALA A 214 -16.28 -9.72 -8.02
N HIS A 215 -15.24 -10.48 -8.31
CA HIS A 215 -15.22 -11.65 -9.18
C HIS A 215 -15.22 -12.94 -8.33
N GLN A 216 -14.81 -14.07 -8.91
CA GLN A 216 -15.17 -15.40 -8.42
C GLN A 216 -14.46 -15.87 -7.13
N TRP A 217 -13.36 -15.25 -6.69
CA TRP A 217 -12.64 -15.69 -5.48
C TRP A 217 -13.15 -15.00 -4.20
N ALA A 218 -14.06 -14.04 -4.32
CA ALA A 218 -14.55 -13.23 -3.21
C ALA A 218 -15.69 -13.91 -2.44
N ARG A 219 -15.53 -14.02 -1.11
CA ARG A 219 -16.51 -14.61 -0.19
C ARG A 219 -17.45 -13.57 0.42
N VAL A 220 -16.94 -12.41 0.82
CA VAL A 220 -17.75 -11.35 1.43
C VAL A 220 -17.04 -10.00 1.34
N ASN A 221 -17.79 -8.96 0.95
CA ASN A 221 -17.36 -7.57 1.00
C ASN A 221 -18.17 -6.84 2.07
N SER A 222 -17.50 -5.99 2.85
CA SER A 222 -18.07 -5.30 4.00
C SER A 222 -17.62 -3.83 4.06
N LEU A 223 -18.49 -2.98 4.62
CA LEU A 223 -18.25 -1.55 4.77
C LEU A 223 -18.89 -1.04 6.07
N TYR A 224 -18.18 -0.15 6.74
CA TYR A 224 -18.48 0.40 8.04
C TYR A 224 -18.16 1.91 8.06
N ARG A 225 -18.90 2.65 8.88
CA ARG A 225 -18.59 4.03 9.27
C ARG A 225 -17.98 3.99 10.66
N VAL A 226 -16.87 4.68 10.87
CA VAL A 226 -16.28 4.94 12.19
C VAL A 226 -16.40 6.43 12.52
N ARG A 227 -17.08 6.76 13.62
CA ARG A 227 -17.26 8.12 14.15
C ARG A 227 -16.86 8.12 15.63
N ASN A 228 -15.93 8.99 16.04
CA ASN A 228 -15.44 9.08 17.43
C ASN A 228 -14.93 7.74 18.04
N GLY A 229 -14.53 6.78 17.21
CA GLY A 229 -14.15 5.42 17.63
C GLY A 229 -15.30 4.40 17.66
N GLU A 230 -16.56 4.83 17.59
CA GLU A 230 -17.71 3.95 17.41
C GLU A 230 -17.81 3.48 15.95
N ILE A 231 -17.92 2.16 15.75
CA ILE A 231 -18.12 1.55 14.43
C ILE A 231 -19.58 1.22 14.17
N SER A 232 -20.03 1.37 12.93
CA SER A 232 -21.40 1.07 12.50
C SER A 232 -21.39 0.42 11.12
N GLN A 233 -21.97 -0.77 10.99
CA GLN A 233 -22.03 -1.49 9.71
C GLN A 233 -22.94 -0.78 8.72
N VAL A 234 -22.41 -0.47 7.54
CA VAL A 234 -23.14 0.12 6.40
C VAL A 234 -23.70 -0.97 5.51
N VAL A 235 -22.85 -1.93 5.12
CA VAL A 235 -23.24 -3.10 4.34
C VAL A 235 -22.27 -4.25 4.62
N LYS A 236 -22.79 -5.47 4.55
CA LYS A 236 -22.03 -6.73 4.56
C LYS A 236 -22.75 -7.65 3.58
N GLY A 237 -22.06 -8.10 2.54
CA GLY A 237 -22.69 -8.75 1.38
C GLY A 237 -21.78 -9.76 0.71
N ASP A 238 -22.34 -10.90 0.34
CA ASP A 238 -21.71 -11.90 -0.53
C ASP A 238 -21.75 -11.39 -1.99
N PRO A 239 -20.60 -11.18 -2.65
CA PRO A 239 -20.55 -10.68 -4.01
C PRO A 239 -20.92 -11.72 -5.07
N GLN A 240 -21.08 -13.01 -4.73
CA GLN A 240 -21.58 -14.05 -5.65
C GLN A 240 -23.11 -14.05 -5.77
N TRP A 241 -23.81 -13.24 -4.97
CA TRP A 241 -25.24 -13.00 -5.13
C TRP A 241 -25.51 -12.02 -6.30
N PRO A 242 -26.76 -11.91 -6.80
CA PRO A 242 -27.10 -10.95 -7.85
C PRO A 242 -26.67 -9.52 -7.48
N GLN A 243 -25.60 -9.02 -8.11
CA GLN A 243 -24.92 -7.77 -7.74
C GLN A 243 -25.70 -6.51 -8.13
N SER A 244 -26.86 -6.30 -7.50
CA SER A 244 -27.72 -5.12 -7.64
C SER A 244 -27.56 -4.17 -6.46
N PHE A 245 -28.19 -2.99 -6.52
CA PHE A 245 -28.35 -2.14 -5.34
C PHE A 245 -29.52 -2.65 -4.47
N TYR A 246 -29.23 -2.96 -3.22
CA TYR A 246 -30.20 -3.36 -2.21
C TYR A 246 -30.46 -2.21 -1.23
N PRO A 247 -31.73 -1.90 -0.89
CA PRO A 247 -32.04 -0.88 0.11
C PRO A 247 -31.55 -1.32 1.50
N LEU A 248 -31.06 -0.35 2.28
CA LEU A 248 -30.67 -0.61 3.68
C LEU A 248 -31.92 -0.60 4.59
N PRO A 249 -31.96 -1.41 5.66
CA PRO A 249 -33.09 -1.46 6.60
C PRO A 249 -33.27 -0.17 7.41
N SER A 250 -32.21 0.65 7.51
CA SER A 250 -32.22 2.01 8.03
C SER A 250 -31.20 2.86 7.27
N THR A 251 -31.45 4.16 7.17
CA THR A 251 -30.51 5.09 6.53
C THR A 251 -29.33 5.40 7.46
N ILE A 252 -28.10 5.39 6.93
CA ILE A 252 -26.89 5.64 7.72
C ILE A 252 -26.26 6.96 7.29
N GLU A 253 -26.16 7.88 8.24
CA GLU A 253 -25.55 9.19 8.03
C GLU A 253 -24.02 9.12 8.15
N ILE A 254 -23.31 9.67 7.16
CA ILE A 254 -21.88 9.96 7.21
C ILE A 254 -21.69 11.48 7.20
N GLN A 255 -20.85 11.98 8.10
CA GLN A 255 -20.52 13.40 8.29
C GLN A 255 -19.05 13.66 7.94
N ASN A 256 -18.71 14.92 7.68
CA ASN A 256 -17.33 15.36 7.46
C ASN A 256 -16.41 14.90 8.61
N LYS A 257 -15.28 14.27 8.28
CA LYS A 257 -14.32 13.64 9.20
C LYS A 257 -14.75 12.33 9.88
N ASP A 258 -15.86 11.72 9.47
CA ASP A 258 -16.05 10.28 9.66
C ASP A 258 -15.00 9.49 8.85
N TYR A 259 -14.60 8.32 9.34
CA TYR A 259 -13.85 7.36 8.55
C TYR A 259 -14.79 6.33 7.93
N ILE A 260 -14.52 5.98 6.68
CA ILE A 260 -15.15 4.87 5.97
C ILE A 260 -14.11 3.76 5.93
N VAL A 261 -14.48 2.59 6.45
CA VAL A 261 -13.59 1.44 6.63
C VAL A 261 -14.29 0.21 6.10
N GLY A 262 -13.61 -0.63 5.34
CA GLY A 262 -14.19 -1.85 4.79
C GLY A 262 -13.18 -2.96 4.61
N GLN A 263 -13.68 -4.14 4.25
CA GLN A 263 -12.86 -5.31 3.99
C GLN A 263 -13.54 -6.20 2.95
N CYS A 264 -12.76 -6.61 1.94
CA CYS A 264 -13.09 -7.72 1.06
C CYS A 264 -12.34 -8.96 1.52
N VAL A 265 -13.00 -10.12 1.51
CA VAL A 265 -12.44 -11.40 1.97
C VAL A 265 -12.56 -12.42 0.86
N TYR A 266 -11.47 -13.14 0.59
CA TYR A 266 -11.32 -14.04 -0.56
C TYR A 266 -10.78 -15.42 -0.18
N ASP A 267 -11.09 -16.42 -0.99
CA ASP A 267 -10.54 -17.78 -0.94
C ASP A 267 -9.98 -18.17 -2.31
N ASN A 268 -8.64 -18.17 -2.45
CA ASN A 268 -7.99 -18.55 -3.70
C ASN A 268 -7.63 -20.04 -3.70
N ASN A 269 -8.36 -20.81 -4.51
CA ASN A 269 -8.14 -22.24 -4.72
C ASN A 269 -7.33 -22.58 -5.99
N ASP A 270 -6.92 -21.57 -6.77
CA ASP A 270 -6.03 -21.76 -7.94
C ASP A 270 -4.59 -22.06 -7.50
N ASP A 271 -3.78 -22.55 -8.45
CA ASP A 271 -2.31 -22.67 -8.33
C ASP A 271 -1.57 -21.37 -8.71
N ARG A 272 -2.30 -20.34 -9.15
CA ARG A 272 -1.76 -19.03 -9.56
C ARG A 272 -2.13 -17.91 -8.59
N ILE A 273 -1.37 -16.83 -8.63
CA ILE A 273 -1.70 -15.58 -7.95
C ILE A 273 -2.85 -14.90 -8.71
N ILE A 274 -3.81 -14.32 -7.99
CA ILE A 274 -4.82 -13.40 -8.54
C ILE A 274 -4.48 -11.98 -8.07
N THR A 275 -4.58 -11.00 -8.97
CA THR A 275 -4.34 -9.58 -8.69
C THR A 275 -5.57 -8.73 -8.99
N ALA A 276 -5.57 -7.47 -8.55
CA ALA A 276 -6.61 -6.52 -8.93
C ALA A 276 -6.67 -6.32 -10.46
N GLY A 277 -7.88 -6.33 -11.04
CA GLY A 277 -8.07 -6.13 -12.48
C GLY A 277 -9.54 -6.21 -12.91
N SER A 278 -9.78 -6.17 -14.21
CA SER A 278 -11.13 -5.99 -14.80
C SER A 278 -11.64 -7.17 -15.62
N THR A 279 -10.87 -8.26 -15.71
CA THR A 279 -11.31 -9.50 -16.38
C THR A 279 -11.75 -10.54 -15.35
N HIS A 280 -12.48 -11.58 -15.78
CA HIS A 280 -12.84 -12.71 -14.92
C HIS A 280 -11.63 -13.56 -14.46
N HIS A 281 -10.44 -13.30 -15.00
CA HIS A 281 -9.18 -13.90 -14.53
C HIS A 281 -8.51 -13.09 -13.40
N ASP A 282 -8.95 -11.83 -13.20
CA ASP A 282 -8.51 -10.91 -12.15
C ASP A 282 -9.57 -10.81 -11.04
N GLU A 283 -9.36 -9.95 -10.04
CA GLU A 283 -10.28 -9.76 -8.91
C GLU A 283 -10.55 -8.27 -8.59
N MET A 284 -11.65 -7.96 -7.90
CA MET A 284 -12.01 -6.60 -7.47
C MET A 284 -12.47 -6.53 -6.00
N CYS A 285 -12.29 -5.35 -5.39
CA CYS A 285 -12.75 -5.03 -4.03
C CYS A 285 -13.59 -3.75 -4.08
N ASN A 286 -14.83 -3.84 -4.55
CA ASN A 286 -15.70 -2.68 -4.71
C ASN A 286 -16.95 -2.78 -3.82
N VAL A 287 -17.25 -1.70 -3.10
CA VAL A 287 -18.51 -1.48 -2.40
C VAL A 287 -19.06 -0.12 -2.79
N TYR A 288 -20.19 -0.13 -3.49
CA TYR A 288 -20.91 1.07 -3.91
C TYR A 288 -22.02 1.37 -2.92
N VAL A 289 -22.13 2.62 -2.46
CA VAL A 289 -23.24 3.06 -1.61
C VAL A 289 -23.97 4.24 -2.25
N MET A 290 -25.29 4.09 -2.43
CA MET A 290 -26.20 5.16 -2.85
C MET A 290 -26.53 6.04 -1.65
N TYR A 291 -26.28 7.33 -1.81
CA TYR A 291 -26.50 8.33 -0.76
C TYR A 291 -27.34 9.50 -1.26
N SER A 292 -27.96 10.24 -0.34
CA SER A 292 -28.62 11.52 -0.60
C SER A 292 -27.98 12.66 0.22
N TYR A 293 -28.07 13.89 -0.29
CA TYR A 293 -27.55 15.11 0.35
C TYR A 293 -28.42 16.35 0.01
N ASP A 294 -28.37 17.40 0.84
CA ASP A 294 -28.99 18.70 0.50
C ASP A 294 -28.08 19.46 -0.50
N PRO A 295 -28.57 19.79 -1.71
CA PRO A 295 -27.75 20.45 -2.73
C PRO A 295 -27.43 21.92 -2.43
N LYS A 296 -27.87 22.48 -1.29
CA LYS A 296 -27.54 23.85 -0.85
C LYS A 296 -26.15 23.98 -0.21
N HIS A 297 -25.42 22.88 0.02
CA HIS A 297 -24.05 22.95 0.53
C HIS A 297 -23.06 23.37 -0.58
N ASP A 298 -22.10 24.24 -0.24
CA ASP A 298 -21.08 24.76 -1.16
C ASP A 298 -20.11 23.68 -1.72
N LEU A 299 -20.12 22.49 -1.13
CA LEU A 299 -19.29 21.35 -1.51
C LEU A 299 -20.17 20.19 -1.97
N SER A 300 -19.84 19.59 -3.11
CA SER A 300 -20.39 18.30 -3.53
C SER A 300 -19.75 17.14 -2.75
N PRO A 301 -20.48 16.07 -2.42
CA PRO A 301 -19.89 14.84 -1.89
C PRO A 301 -18.85 14.22 -2.83
N PRO A 302 -17.78 13.57 -2.30
CA PRO A 302 -16.87 12.78 -3.11
C PRO A 302 -17.58 11.56 -3.72
N GLN A 303 -17.19 11.19 -4.94
CA GLN A 303 -17.71 10.01 -5.65
C GLN A 303 -16.90 8.73 -5.38
N MET A 304 -15.70 8.86 -4.78
CA MET A 304 -14.81 7.74 -4.47
C MET A 304 -14.20 7.86 -3.07
N CYS A 305 -14.07 6.72 -2.41
CA CYS A 305 -13.39 6.46 -1.15
C CYS A 305 -12.41 5.30 -1.37
N TRP A 306 -11.34 5.57 -2.12
CA TRP A 306 -10.30 4.57 -2.32
C TRP A 306 -9.41 4.47 -1.07
N ASP A 307 -8.77 3.32 -0.90
CA ASP A 307 -7.86 3.11 0.23
C ASP A 307 -6.71 4.11 0.24
N ASN A 308 -6.60 4.84 1.36
CA ASN A 308 -5.53 5.77 1.64
C ASN A 308 -4.47 5.18 2.60
N GLY A 309 -4.53 3.88 2.90
CA GLY A 309 -3.50 3.17 3.66
C GLY A 309 -3.51 3.43 5.16
N ILE A 310 -4.66 3.78 5.75
CA ILE A 310 -4.81 4.02 7.20
C ILE A 310 -4.88 2.67 7.94
N SER A 311 -3.80 1.88 7.89
CA SER A 311 -3.76 0.47 8.31
C SER A 311 -4.26 0.21 9.74
N LYS A 312 -4.12 1.19 10.64
CA LYS A 312 -4.67 1.17 12.03
C LYS A 312 -6.20 1.04 12.08
N MET A 313 -6.94 1.43 11.05
CA MET A 313 -8.40 1.29 10.99
C MET A 313 -8.84 -0.17 10.76
N ALA A 314 -7.97 -1.02 10.20
CA ALA A 314 -8.31 -2.42 9.93
C ALA A 314 -8.60 -3.23 11.20
N SER A 315 -7.97 -2.88 12.34
CA SER A 315 -8.25 -3.52 13.65
C SER A 315 -9.56 -3.07 14.31
N LEU A 316 -10.31 -2.14 13.71
CA LEU A 316 -11.66 -1.80 14.15
C LEU A 316 -12.72 -2.66 13.45
N ILE A 317 -12.37 -3.34 12.36
CA ILE A 317 -13.31 -4.15 11.57
C ILE A 317 -13.73 -5.37 12.41
N PRO A 318 -15.04 -5.67 12.54
CA PRO A 318 -15.51 -6.77 13.37
C PRO A 318 -15.00 -8.13 12.86
N PRO A 319 -14.58 -9.07 13.73
CA PRO A 319 -14.12 -10.39 13.29
C PRO A 319 -15.15 -11.21 12.51
N ASP A 320 -16.45 -10.98 12.75
CA ASP A 320 -17.52 -11.64 11.99
C ASP A 320 -17.64 -11.16 10.54
N SER A 321 -16.99 -10.04 10.16
CA SER A 321 -16.99 -9.49 8.79
C SER A 321 -16.60 -10.51 7.71
N GLU A 322 -15.83 -11.53 8.10
CA GLU A 322 -15.34 -12.64 7.27
C GLU A 322 -16.39 -13.71 6.95
N ILE A 323 -17.52 -13.70 7.66
CA ILE A 323 -18.62 -14.66 7.54
C ILE A 323 -19.67 -14.07 6.59
N PRO A 324 -20.01 -14.71 5.46
CA PRO A 324 -21.10 -14.25 4.59
C PRO A 324 -22.41 -14.04 5.36
N PRO A 325 -23.21 -13.02 5.03
CA PRO A 325 -24.57 -12.92 5.53
C PRO A 325 -25.42 -14.12 5.08
N LEU A 326 -26.46 -14.47 5.86
CA LEU A 326 -27.42 -15.49 5.45
C LEU A 326 -28.18 -15.02 4.19
N LYS A 327 -28.30 -15.91 3.19
CA LYS A 327 -28.99 -15.61 1.93
C LYS A 327 -30.47 -15.25 2.18
N PRO A 328 -30.96 -14.09 1.70
CA PRO A 328 -32.38 -13.72 1.81
C PRO A 328 -33.30 -14.79 1.21
N ALA A 329 -34.40 -15.09 1.93
CA ALA A 329 -35.27 -16.23 1.62
C ALA A 329 -35.99 -16.16 0.25
N ASP A 330 -36.16 -14.96 -0.30
CA ASP A 330 -36.92 -14.68 -1.53
C ASP A 330 -36.07 -14.64 -2.83
N ILE A 331 -34.90 -15.30 -2.84
CA ILE A 331 -34.15 -15.60 -4.10
C ILE A 331 -34.13 -17.12 -4.36
N SER A 332 -35.30 -17.74 -4.15
CA SER A 332 -35.57 -19.18 -4.19
C SER A 332 -36.18 -19.64 -5.53
N GLY A 333 -35.75 -19.03 -6.64
CA GLY A 333 -36.15 -19.39 -8.01
C GLY A 333 -35.18 -20.38 -8.68
N THR A 334 -35.33 -21.68 -8.39
CA THR A 334 -34.59 -22.84 -8.95
C THR A 334 -33.07 -22.86 -8.76
N GLN A 335 -32.57 -23.91 -8.09
CA GLN A 335 -31.15 -24.32 -8.14
C GLN A 335 -30.97 -25.44 -9.17
N ASN A 336 -29.84 -25.44 -9.89
CA ASN A 336 -28.98 -26.61 -10.22
C ASN A 336 -28.02 -26.30 -11.39
N GLY A 337 -26.77 -26.78 -11.29
CA GLY A 337 -25.84 -26.90 -12.43
C GLY A 337 -24.73 -25.85 -12.52
N HIS A 338 -23.47 -26.30 -12.50
CA HIS A 338 -22.26 -25.54 -12.87
C HIS A 338 -21.81 -25.90 -14.28
N HIS A 339 -21.03 -25.01 -14.92
CA HIS A 339 -19.86 -25.34 -15.76
C HIS A 339 -18.91 -24.11 -15.75
N ALA A 340 -17.58 -24.19 -15.64
CA ALA A 340 -16.68 -25.29 -15.32
C ALA A 340 -16.68 -26.52 -16.25
N HIS A 341 -16.01 -26.39 -17.40
CA HIS A 341 -15.45 -27.47 -18.23
C HIS A 341 -14.38 -26.88 -19.19
N ALA A 342 -13.30 -27.59 -19.57
CA ALA A 342 -12.76 -28.85 -19.07
C ALA A 342 -11.30 -29.03 -19.51
N GLU A 343 -10.55 -29.89 -18.81
CA GLU A 343 -9.61 -30.80 -19.48
C GLU A 343 -9.56 -32.16 -18.76
N HIS A 344 -9.07 -33.20 -19.42
CA HIS A 344 -9.37 -34.60 -19.07
C HIS A 344 -8.36 -35.29 -18.15
N ALA A 345 -8.87 -35.95 -17.11
CA ALA A 345 -8.33 -37.21 -16.61
C ALA A 345 -9.48 -38.12 -16.12
N MET A 346 -9.39 -39.42 -16.35
CA MET A 346 -10.41 -40.42 -15.98
C MET A 346 -9.86 -41.42 -14.95
N ASN A 347 -10.78 -42.15 -14.30
CA ASN A 347 -10.57 -43.25 -13.34
C ASN A 347 -10.24 -42.81 -11.89
N SER A 348 -10.81 -43.42 -10.84
CA SER A 348 -11.84 -44.47 -10.77
C SER A 348 -12.38 -44.71 -9.34
N TYR A 349 -13.47 -45.48 -9.23
CA TYR A 349 -14.03 -46.15 -8.05
C TYR A 349 -15.00 -45.40 -7.12
N THR A 350 -16.30 -45.60 -7.43
CA THR A 350 -17.37 -46.12 -6.53
C THR A 350 -17.61 -45.52 -5.15
N ALA A 351 -18.85 -45.11 -4.90
CA ALA A 351 -19.40 -44.77 -3.59
C ALA A 351 -19.68 -46.00 -2.70
N ASN A 352 -19.76 -45.77 -1.39
CA ASN A 352 -20.82 -46.28 -0.48
C ASN A 352 -20.58 -45.78 0.96
N ASP A 353 -21.49 -44.95 1.48
CA ASP A 353 -22.35 -45.23 2.66
C ASP A 353 -22.83 -43.94 3.36
N ASP A 354 -24.14 -43.81 3.51
CA ASP A 354 -24.79 -42.78 4.33
C ASP A 354 -24.91 -43.25 5.79
N GLN A 355 -24.44 -42.47 6.77
CA GLN A 355 -25.05 -42.45 8.11
C GLN A 355 -24.68 -41.24 9.00
N SER A 356 -25.57 -40.98 9.97
CA SER A 356 -25.48 -39.99 11.06
C SER A 356 -25.20 -38.52 10.68
N TYR A 357 -26.28 -37.74 10.54
CA TYR A 357 -26.26 -36.26 10.60
C TYR A 357 -27.14 -35.71 11.76
N GLU A 358 -27.49 -36.56 12.74
CA GLU A 358 -28.42 -36.24 13.84
C GLU A 358 -27.74 -36.00 15.20
N ASP A 359 -26.54 -36.57 15.45
CA ASP A 359 -25.90 -36.60 16.78
C ASP A 359 -25.24 -35.27 17.24
N TYR A 360 -25.47 -34.14 16.55
CA TYR A 360 -24.79 -32.86 16.84
C TYR A 360 -25.70 -31.67 17.20
N LEU A 361 -27.01 -31.88 17.37
CA LEU A 361 -27.96 -30.79 17.69
C LEU A 361 -28.47 -30.77 19.14
N ASP A 362 -28.34 -31.86 19.91
CA ASP A 362 -29.05 -32.03 21.19
C ASP A 362 -28.33 -31.44 22.42
N GLU A 363 -27.05 -31.07 22.32
CA GLU A 363 -26.27 -30.56 23.46
C GLU A 363 -26.38 -29.03 23.67
N PHE A 364 -26.86 -28.26 22.67
CA PHE A 364 -26.87 -26.78 22.74
C PHE A 364 -28.18 -26.13 23.24
N GLU A 365 -29.32 -26.83 23.25
CA GLU A 365 -30.60 -26.25 23.73
C GLU A 365 -30.70 -26.24 25.28
N ASN A 366 -29.98 -27.13 25.97
CA ASN A 366 -30.15 -27.38 27.41
C ASN A 366 -29.58 -26.31 28.37
N ILE A 367 -28.97 -25.22 27.86
CA ILE A 367 -28.39 -24.12 28.67
C ILE A 367 -29.14 -22.78 28.48
N ARG A 368 -30.47 -22.83 28.26
CA ARG A 368 -31.34 -21.63 28.24
C ARG A 368 -32.38 -21.53 29.36
N HIS A 369 -32.52 -22.57 30.21
CA HIS A 369 -33.57 -22.61 31.24
C HIS A 369 -33.04 -22.96 32.64
N ARG A 370 -32.27 -22.03 33.22
CA ARG A 370 -32.28 -21.81 34.68
C ARG A 370 -31.92 -20.36 35.05
N ASP A 371 -32.40 -20.00 36.24
CA ASP A 371 -32.07 -18.85 37.09
C ASP A 371 -32.25 -17.43 36.51
N LYS A 372 -33.36 -16.81 36.94
CA LYS A 372 -33.61 -15.37 36.82
C LYS A 372 -33.03 -14.63 38.03
N GLY A 373 -32.14 -13.67 37.78
CA GLY A 373 -31.93 -12.48 38.63
C GLY A 373 -30.81 -12.55 39.67
N ILE A 374 -30.69 -11.43 40.41
CA ILE A 374 -29.66 -11.04 41.39
C ILE A 374 -28.41 -10.38 40.77
N ASP A 375 -27.97 -9.32 41.44
CA ASP A 375 -27.03 -8.27 41.00
C ASP A 375 -25.54 -8.66 40.98
N ASN A 376 -24.72 -7.75 40.42
CA ASN A 376 -23.29 -7.54 40.70
C ASN A 376 -22.44 -8.80 40.89
N PHE A 377 -21.93 -9.37 39.78
CA PHE A 377 -20.89 -10.39 39.86
C PHE A 377 -19.47 -9.81 39.82
N ASP A 378 -18.69 -10.16 40.83
CA ASP A 378 -17.41 -9.54 41.18
C ASP A 378 -16.22 -10.17 40.43
N ILE A 379 -15.55 -9.36 39.60
CA ILE A 379 -14.36 -9.74 38.81
C ILE A 379 -13.22 -10.26 39.70
N ASN A 380 -13.09 -9.77 40.94
CA ASN A 380 -12.00 -10.15 41.84
C ASN A 380 -12.00 -11.65 42.17
N LYS A 381 -13.16 -12.31 42.09
CA LYS A 381 -13.28 -13.75 42.32
C LYS A 381 -12.62 -14.58 41.23
N ILE A 382 -12.58 -14.09 39.98
CA ILE A 382 -11.93 -14.77 38.84
C ILE A 382 -10.40 -14.68 38.96
N LEU A 383 -9.88 -13.52 39.35
CA LEU A 383 -8.43 -13.27 39.48
C LEU A 383 -7.79 -14.23 40.51
N SER A 384 -8.50 -14.55 41.59
CA SER A 384 -8.05 -15.52 42.61
C SER A 384 -7.77 -16.94 42.10
N HIS A 385 -8.30 -17.32 40.92
CA HIS A 385 -8.05 -18.63 40.31
C HIS A 385 -6.82 -18.68 39.38
N LEU A 386 -6.20 -17.53 39.08
CA LEU A 386 -5.12 -17.43 38.09
C LEU A 386 -3.72 -17.20 38.68
N GLY A 387 -3.61 -17.09 40.00
CA GLY A 387 -2.33 -17.17 40.71
C GLY A 387 -1.33 -16.04 40.46
N LEU A 388 -1.80 -14.88 39.98
CA LEU A 388 -0.99 -13.67 39.80
C LEU A 388 -1.09 -12.78 41.05
N PRO A 389 0.03 -12.20 41.54
CA PRO A 389 0.02 -11.39 42.76
C PRO A 389 -0.58 -9.99 42.52
N ASP A 390 -1.33 -9.50 43.50
CA ASP A 390 -1.93 -8.17 43.52
C ASP A 390 -0.88 -7.06 43.50
N TYR A 391 -1.19 -5.90 42.90
CA TYR A 391 -0.77 -4.61 43.46
C TYR A 391 -1.74 -3.46 43.14
N GLU A 392 -1.88 -2.60 44.14
CA GLU A 392 -2.93 -1.61 44.41
C GLU A 392 -3.25 -0.59 43.31
N TYR A 393 -4.53 -0.22 43.24
CA TYR A 393 -5.04 0.97 42.55
C TYR A 393 -4.87 2.19 43.47
N VAL A 394 -4.18 3.25 43.03
CA VAL A 394 -4.03 4.50 43.79
C VAL A 394 -4.43 5.69 42.92
N ASP A 395 -5.42 6.45 43.39
CA ASP A 395 -5.88 7.70 42.78
C ASP A 395 -4.93 8.86 43.10
N ALA A 396 -4.48 9.59 42.07
CA ALA A 396 -3.72 10.82 42.21
C ALA A 396 -3.85 11.72 40.97
N GLN A 397 -3.99 13.02 41.20
CA GLN A 397 -4.14 14.04 40.15
C GLN A 397 -2.81 14.68 39.76
N ASN A 398 -2.71 15.10 38.49
CA ASN A 398 -1.72 16.02 37.91
C ASN A 398 -0.27 15.53 37.67
N TYR A 399 0.33 16.14 36.63
CA TYR A 399 1.74 16.15 36.23
C TYR A 399 2.42 14.84 35.75
N ASP A 400 2.45 14.75 34.41
CA ASP A 400 3.69 14.71 33.61
C ASP A 400 4.49 13.39 33.43
N TYR A 401 5.09 13.26 32.24
CA TYR A 401 6.08 12.27 31.79
C TYR A 401 5.72 10.77 31.57
N LEU A 402 6.40 10.22 30.54
CA LEU A 402 6.68 8.80 30.21
C LEU A 402 5.73 8.01 29.28
N LEU A 403 5.81 8.31 27.98
CA LEU A 403 5.63 7.28 26.93
C LEU A 403 6.85 6.32 26.91
N PRO A 404 6.66 4.99 26.94
CA PRO A 404 7.75 4.02 26.80
C PRO A 404 8.11 3.79 25.32
N ASN A 405 8.95 4.66 24.77
CA ASN A 405 9.49 4.55 23.41
C ASN A 405 10.17 3.20 23.16
N HIS A 406 9.88 2.51 22.03
CA HIS A 406 10.61 1.31 21.58
C HIS A 406 10.41 1.02 20.08
N LEU A 407 11.48 1.07 19.27
CA LEU A 407 11.52 0.56 17.87
C LEU A 407 12.64 -0.48 17.68
N THR A 408 12.40 -1.55 16.92
CA THR A 408 13.32 -2.71 16.82
C THR A 408 14.30 -2.61 15.65
N TYR A 409 15.58 -2.93 15.89
CA TYR A 409 16.54 -3.26 14.81
C TYR A 409 16.78 -4.79 14.75
N GLY A 410 17.44 -5.25 13.68
CA GLY A 410 17.55 -6.67 13.31
C GLY A 410 17.92 -7.63 14.46
N LYS A 411 17.14 -8.70 14.60
CA LYS A 411 17.19 -9.68 15.72
C LYS A 411 16.96 -9.10 17.11
N GLY A 412 15.84 -8.39 17.27
CA GLY A 412 15.05 -8.47 18.51
C GLY A 412 15.59 -7.68 19.70
N GLN A 413 16.11 -6.47 19.49
CA GLN A 413 16.25 -5.47 20.56
C GLN A 413 15.74 -4.10 20.13
N THR A 414 15.08 -3.45 21.08
CA THR A 414 14.14 -2.35 20.85
C THR A 414 14.69 -1.06 21.46
N VAL A 415 15.11 -0.11 20.63
CA VAL A 415 15.79 1.13 21.03
C VAL A 415 14.77 2.20 21.41
N LYS A 416 15.07 2.98 22.46
CA LYS A 416 14.22 4.08 22.92
C LYS A 416 14.56 5.37 22.19
N LEU A 417 13.56 6.03 21.62
CA LEU A 417 13.68 7.45 21.23
C LEU A 417 14.15 8.29 22.43
N HIS A 418 15.02 9.26 22.15
CA HIS A 418 15.29 10.37 23.05
C HIS A 418 15.15 11.65 22.24
N ASN A 419 14.41 12.64 22.76
CA ASN A 419 13.95 13.80 21.99
C ASN A 419 15.10 14.50 21.24
N ALA A 420 15.18 14.24 19.93
CA ALA A 420 16.07 14.93 19.00
C ALA A 420 15.58 16.38 18.84
N LYS A 421 16.05 17.23 19.76
CA LYS A 421 15.67 18.64 19.96
C LYS A 421 15.56 19.38 18.61
N LEU A 422 14.32 19.55 18.14
CA LEU A 422 13.97 20.00 16.79
C LEU A 422 14.75 21.26 16.40
N MET A 423 15.71 21.11 15.49
CA MET A 423 16.73 22.12 15.23
C MET A 423 16.85 22.41 13.73
N ARG A 424 16.41 23.61 13.35
CA ARG A 424 16.62 24.26 12.04
C ARG A 424 15.72 23.72 10.92
N SER A 425 14.50 24.26 10.88
CA SER A 425 13.97 24.77 9.62
C SER A 425 14.97 25.76 8.98
N ASN A 426 14.89 25.93 7.66
CA ASN A 426 15.75 26.82 6.86
C ASN A 426 17.24 26.42 6.76
N LEU A 427 17.54 25.11 6.79
CA LEU A 427 18.90 24.61 6.45
C LEU A 427 19.22 24.85 4.98
N TYR A 428 18.32 24.43 4.09
CA TYR A 428 18.33 24.79 2.66
C TYR A 428 17.32 25.90 2.38
N LYS A 429 17.51 26.59 1.26
CA LYS A 429 16.60 27.60 0.72
C LYS A 429 16.42 27.39 -0.77
N SER A 430 15.20 27.57 -1.27
CA SER A 430 14.94 27.59 -2.72
C SER A 430 15.69 28.75 -3.38
N VAL A 431 16.21 28.52 -4.58
CA VAL A 431 16.80 29.57 -5.43
C VAL A 431 15.70 30.12 -6.33
N GLU A 432 15.40 31.41 -6.19
CA GLU A 432 14.44 32.11 -7.04
C GLU A 432 15.03 32.40 -8.43
N ASN A 433 14.18 32.41 -9.47
CA ASN A 433 14.56 32.69 -10.86
C ASN A 433 15.59 31.70 -11.46
N TRP A 434 15.65 30.48 -10.93
CA TRP A 434 16.40 29.36 -11.49
C TRP A 434 15.42 28.21 -11.81
N PRO A 435 15.53 27.51 -12.97
CA PRO A 435 16.47 27.75 -14.07
C PRO A 435 16.09 28.98 -14.92
N ASP A 436 16.90 29.30 -15.95
CA ASP A 436 16.53 30.32 -16.94
C ASP A 436 15.43 29.77 -17.85
N ILE A 437 14.19 30.03 -17.46
CA ILE A 437 12.96 29.61 -18.15
C ILE A 437 12.96 29.99 -19.65
N LYS A 438 13.67 31.06 -20.06
CA LYS A 438 13.75 31.47 -21.48
C LYS A 438 14.67 30.59 -22.31
N SER A 439 15.58 29.85 -21.67
CA SER A 439 16.46 28.87 -22.33
C SER A 439 15.84 27.47 -22.41
N LEU A 440 14.84 27.17 -21.57
CA LEU A 440 14.14 25.88 -21.56
C LEU A 440 13.29 25.69 -22.83
N PRO A 441 13.12 24.45 -23.31
CA PRO A 441 12.21 24.18 -24.41
C PRO A 441 10.75 24.46 -24.02
N ALA A 442 9.99 25.03 -24.95
CA ALA A 442 8.56 25.32 -24.77
C ALA A 442 7.70 24.08 -24.45
N GLN A 443 8.16 22.89 -24.87
CA GLN A 443 7.54 21.58 -24.63
C GLN A 443 8.25 20.78 -23.51
N LEU A 444 8.88 21.44 -22.52
CA LEU A 444 9.36 20.76 -21.32
C LEU A 444 8.15 20.22 -20.53
N GLY A 445 7.97 18.89 -20.59
CA GLY A 445 6.85 18.18 -19.96
C GLY A 445 7.15 17.70 -18.54
N GLN A 446 6.49 16.61 -18.18
CA GLN A 446 6.78 15.89 -16.93
C GLN A 446 8.25 15.47 -16.90
N VAL A 447 8.99 15.87 -15.87
CA VAL A 447 10.35 15.37 -15.63
C VAL A 447 10.25 13.95 -15.10
N GLY A 448 10.87 12.99 -15.81
CA GLY A 448 10.97 11.60 -15.40
C GLY A 448 12.13 11.41 -14.41
N GLY A 449 13.30 11.96 -14.75
CA GLY A 449 14.49 11.86 -13.92
C GLY A 449 15.49 13.00 -14.15
N ILE A 450 16.41 13.19 -13.21
CA ILE A 450 17.46 14.21 -13.19
C ILE A 450 18.75 13.65 -12.56
N ALA A 451 19.90 14.03 -13.11
CA ALA A 451 21.20 13.62 -12.54
C ALA A 451 22.27 14.69 -12.78
N LEU A 452 23.25 14.81 -11.89
CA LEU A 452 24.36 15.75 -12.03
C LEU A 452 25.56 15.13 -12.74
N ASN A 453 25.93 15.70 -13.89
CA ASN A 453 27.23 15.50 -14.48
C ASN A 453 28.27 16.37 -13.73
N ASN A 454 28.82 15.81 -12.65
CA ASN A 454 29.81 16.44 -11.77
C ASN A 454 31.15 16.78 -12.46
N ALA A 455 31.39 16.36 -13.71
CA ALA A 455 32.59 16.75 -14.46
C ALA A 455 32.50 18.16 -15.07
N ASN A 456 31.29 18.63 -15.37
CA ASN A 456 31.03 19.87 -16.12
C ASN A 456 30.12 20.88 -15.37
N ASP A 457 29.78 20.60 -14.10
CA ASP A 457 28.75 21.31 -13.31
C ASP A 457 27.41 21.45 -14.06
N GLU A 458 26.93 20.33 -14.63
CA GLU A 458 25.70 20.27 -15.44
C GLU A 458 24.61 19.42 -14.79
N LEU A 459 23.39 19.94 -14.72
CA LEU A 459 22.19 19.15 -14.45
C LEU A 459 21.68 18.56 -15.76
N ILE A 460 21.63 17.24 -15.82
CA ILE A 460 20.99 16.47 -16.89
C ILE A 460 19.52 16.27 -16.48
N VAL A 461 18.60 16.51 -17.40
CA VAL A 461 17.15 16.39 -17.18
C VAL A 461 16.52 15.53 -18.27
N PHE A 462 15.79 14.49 -17.88
CA PHE A 462 15.11 13.56 -18.77
C PHE A 462 13.59 13.70 -18.60
N HIS A 463 12.89 14.14 -19.65
CA HIS A 463 11.49 14.58 -19.57
C HIS A 463 10.61 13.99 -20.68
N ARG A 464 9.30 13.96 -20.45
CA ARG A 464 8.33 13.31 -21.36
C ARG A 464 7.86 14.18 -22.54
N GLY A 465 8.32 15.43 -22.67
CA GLY A 465 7.95 16.30 -23.80
C GLY A 465 6.46 16.66 -23.78
N SER A 466 5.76 16.58 -24.92
CA SER A 466 4.29 16.64 -24.95
C SER A 466 3.58 15.42 -24.33
N ARG A 467 4.29 14.30 -24.12
CA ARG A 467 3.75 13.06 -23.53
C ARG A 467 3.53 13.23 -22.02
N LYS A 468 2.50 12.56 -21.50
CA LYS A 468 2.23 12.47 -20.05
C LYS A 468 2.11 11.01 -19.65
N TRP A 469 2.44 10.69 -18.40
CA TRP A 469 2.16 9.37 -17.84
C TRP A 469 0.66 9.26 -17.49
N GLU A 470 -0.08 8.50 -18.30
CA GLU A 470 -1.52 8.23 -18.14
C GLU A 470 -1.84 6.81 -18.61
N PHE A 471 -2.85 6.15 -18.01
CA PHE A 471 -3.20 4.76 -18.35
C PHE A 471 -3.63 4.55 -19.81
N LYS A 472 -4.14 5.60 -20.49
CA LYS A 472 -4.55 5.55 -21.91
C LYS A 472 -3.43 5.14 -22.88
N TYR A 473 -2.17 5.38 -22.51
CA TYR A 473 -1.00 5.04 -23.32
C TYR A 473 -0.67 3.55 -23.35
N PHE A 474 -1.40 2.72 -22.59
CA PHE A 474 -1.11 1.30 -22.39
C PHE A 474 -2.33 0.41 -22.66
N ASN A 475 -2.05 -0.88 -22.90
CA ASN A 475 -3.01 -1.97 -22.91
C ASN A 475 -2.47 -3.08 -22.00
N GLY A 476 -3.01 -3.19 -20.80
CA GLY A 476 -2.37 -3.92 -19.70
C GLY A 476 -0.98 -3.34 -19.40
N PHE A 477 0.06 -4.16 -19.53
CA PHE A 477 1.45 -3.72 -19.40
C PHE A 477 2.02 -3.07 -20.67
N ASN A 478 1.60 -3.51 -21.87
CA ASN A 478 2.16 -3.11 -23.15
C ASN A 478 1.86 -1.66 -23.53
N PHE A 479 2.81 -0.95 -24.13
CA PHE A 479 2.59 0.40 -24.68
C PHE A 479 1.86 0.36 -26.03
N ARG A 480 0.97 1.33 -26.26
CA ARG A 480 0.25 1.47 -27.54
C ARG A 480 1.11 2.18 -28.58
N ASN A 481 2.13 1.47 -29.08
CA ASN A 481 3.07 2.00 -30.06
C ASN A 481 2.36 2.54 -31.32
N GLU A 482 1.40 1.78 -31.85
CA GLU A 482 0.64 2.10 -33.06
C GLU A 482 -0.20 3.38 -32.95
N ASP A 483 -0.72 3.71 -31.75
CA ASP A 483 -1.55 4.89 -31.50
C ASP A 483 -0.73 6.19 -31.38
N TYR A 484 0.51 6.11 -30.88
CA TYR A 484 1.22 7.28 -30.33
C TYR A 484 2.63 7.51 -30.85
N GLY A 485 3.34 6.47 -31.31
CA GLY A 485 4.74 6.57 -31.74
C GLY A 485 5.71 7.12 -30.67
N PRO A 486 6.97 7.40 -31.04
CA PRO A 486 7.96 7.99 -30.15
C PRO A 486 7.63 9.46 -29.84
N ILE A 487 8.36 10.04 -28.89
CA ILE A 487 8.29 11.46 -28.55
C ILE A 487 9.08 12.24 -29.62
N GLU A 488 8.45 13.23 -30.24
CA GLU A 488 9.04 14.00 -31.35
C GLU A 488 10.12 14.99 -30.86
N GLU A 489 9.95 15.52 -29.66
CA GLU A 489 10.81 16.52 -29.04
C GLU A 489 12.09 15.90 -28.43
N ASP A 490 13.19 16.67 -28.37
CA ASP A 490 14.34 16.28 -27.54
C ASP A 490 13.93 16.20 -26.07
N VAL A 491 14.09 15.00 -25.50
CA VAL A 491 13.68 14.61 -24.14
C VAL A 491 14.78 14.75 -23.09
N LEU A 492 16.04 14.88 -23.50
CA LEU A 492 17.19 15.04 -22.62
C LEU A 492 17.77 16.45 -22.78
N ILE A 493 17.96 17.17 -21.67
CA ILE A 493 18.49 18.54 -21.61
C ILE A 493 19.73 18.56 -20.70
N HIS A 494 20.79 19.25 -21.12
CA HIS A 494 21.86 19.69 -20.22
C HIS A 494 21.63 21.14 -19.81
N ILE A 495 21.64 21.42 -18.51
CA ILE A 495 21.44 22.74 -17.92
C ILE A 495 22.67 23.13 -17.10
N ASP A 496 23.21 24.32 -17.32
CA ASP A 496 24.27 24.90 -16.48
C ASP A 496 23.75 25.13 -15.05
N THR A 497 24.33 24.47 -14.05
CA THR A 497 23.87 24.56 -12.64
C THR A 497 23.92 25.98 -12.06
N ARG A 498 24.82 26.82 -12.57
CA ARG A 498 25.09 28.17 -12.08
C ARG A 498 24.24 29.24 -12.76
N THR A 499 24.05 29.19 -14.07
CA THR A 499 23.20 30.15 -14.81
C THR A 499 21.78 29.68 -15.02
N GLY A 500 21.51 28.38 -14.87
CA GLY A 500 20.22 27.76 -15.18
C GLY A 500 19.95 27.65 -16.68
N GLN A 501 20.96 27.83 -17.55
CA GLN A 501 20.76 27.88 -19.00
C GLN A 501 20.93 26.52 -19.67
N THR A 502 20.03 26.18 -20.59
CA THR A 502 20.17 25.03 -21.49
C THR A 502 21.43 25.19 -22.37
N LYS A 503 22.36 24.23 -22.24
CA LYS A 503 23.57 24.12 -23.07
C LYS A 503 23.37 23.21 -24.29
N PHE A 504 22.67 22.09 -24.09
CA PHE A 504 22.51 21.02 -25.09
C PHE A 504 21.17 20.31 -24.92
N ARG A 505 20.65 19.75 -26.02
CA ARG A 505 19.39 18.98 -26.08
C ARG A 505 19.55 17.79 -27.02
N TRP A 506 18.93 16.66 -26.67
CA TRP A 506 18.99 15.42 -27.46
C TRP A 506 17.80 14.48 -27.14
N GLY A 507 17.64 13.43 -27.95
CA GLY A 507 16.72 12.30 -27.67
C GLY A 507 15.43 12.30 -28.48
N SER A 508 15.22 13.28 -29.36
CA SER A 508 14.10 13.32 -30.30
C SER A 508 13.95 11.99 -31.07
N LYS A 509 12.72 11.50 -31.14
CA LYS A 509 12.29 10.25 -31.81
C LYS A 509 12.92 8.95 -31.28
N LYS A 510 13.66 8.97 -30.16
CA LYS A 510 14.33 7.79 -29.58
C LYS A 510 13.59 7.13 -28.42
N PHE A 511 12.72 7.87 -27.72
CA PHE A 511 12.05 7.43 -26.50
C PHE A 511 10.53 7.55 -26.60
N TYR A 512 9.80 6.81 -25.78
CA TYR A 512 8.34 6.66 -25.82
C TYR A 512 7.67 7.06 -24.50
N MET A 513 8.34 6.75 -23.38
CA MET A 513 7.97 7.17 -22.03
C MET A 513 9.21 7.19 -21.11
N PRO A 514 10.02 8.27 -21.16
CA PRO A 514 11.12 8.52 -20.23
C PRO A 514 10.75 8.37 -18.75
N HIS A 515 11.59 7.68 -17.99
CA HIS A 515 11.50 7.62 -16.53
C HIS A 515 12.86 7.90 -15.86
N GLY A 516 13.57 6.90 -15.35
CA GLY A 516 14.81 7.09 -14.58
C GLY A 516 15.99 7.60 -15.41
N LEU A 517 16.90 8.33 -14.76
CA LEU A 517 18.15 8.85 -15.32
C LEU A 517 19.24 8.83 -14.23
N THR A 518 20.35 8.15 -14.51
CA THR A 518 21.56 8.14 -13.67
C THR A 518 22.79 8.46 -14.53
N ILE A 519 23.73 9.24 -13.98
CA ILE A 519 25.08 9.39 -14.55
C ILE A 519 26.06 8.58 -13.70
N ASP A 520 26.80 7.66 -14.31
CA ASP A 520 27.77 6.84 -13.57
C ASP A 520 29.14 7.52 -13.39
N HIS A 521 30.05 6.84 -12.70
CA HIS A 521 31.38 7.33 -12.38
C HIS A 521 32.33 7.48 -13.59
N GLU A 522 32.00 6.94 -14.77
CA GLU A 522 32.71 7.20 -16.04
C GLU A 522 32.07 8.36 -16.82
N GLY A 523 30.93 8.88 -16.37
CA GLY A 523 30.11 9.87 -17.09
C GLY A 523 29.15 9.24 -18.11
N ASN A 524 28.84 7.94 -18.00
CA ASN A 524 27.88 7.29 -18.89
C ASN A 524 26.44 7.64 -18.49
N PHE A 525 25.57 7.78 -19.48
CA PHE A 525 24.16 8.12 -19.31
C PHE A 525 23.32 6.85 -19.27
N TRP A 526 22.80 6.51 -18.09
CA TRP A 526 21.90 5.39 -17.86
C TRP A 526 20.45 5.88 -17.83
N LEU A 527 19.59 5.31 -18.67
CA LEU A 527 18.21 5.79 -18.88
C LEU A 527 17.23 4.62 -18.84
N THR A 528 16.04 4.81 -18.25
CA THR A 528 14.92 3.86 -18.40
C THR A 528 13.81 4.41 -19.30
N ASP A 529 13.26 3.55 -20.16
CA ASP A 529 12.00 3.82 -20.85
C ASP A 529 10.98 2.74 -20.50
N ILE A 530 9.91 3.16 -19.83
CA ILE A 530 8.88 2.27 -19.30
C ILE A 530 7.81 1.91 -20.34
N ALA A 531 7.76 2.60 -21.48
CA ALA A 531 6.96 2.16 -22.62
C ALA A 531 7.70 1.10 -23.45
N MET A 532 9.03 1.23 -23.58
CA MET A 532 9.87 0.24 -24.26
C MET A 532 10.17 -0.98 -23.38
N HIS A 533 9.96 -0.91 -22.06
CA HIS A 533 10.35 -1.92 -21.07
C HIS A 533 11.87 -2.16 -21.05
N GLN A 534 12.67 -1.09 -21.19
CA GLN A 534 14.11 -1.19 -21.41
C GLN A 534 14.95 -0.21 -20.57
N VAL A 535 16.19 -0.64 -20.33
CA VAL A 535 17.30 0.14 -19.78
C VAL A 535 18.33 0.37 -20.89
N PHE A 536 18.86 1.57 -20.99
CA PHE A 536 19.88 1.97 -21.97
C PHE A 536 21.10 2.55 -21.26
N MET A 537 22.30 2.31 -21.79
CA MET A 537 23.51 3.04 -21.42
C MET A 537 24.13 3.67 -22.66
N PHE A 538 24.42 4.98 -22.59
CA PHE A 538 25.09 5.74 -23.65
C PHE A 538 26.42 6.30 -23.13
N LYS A 539 27.45 6.32 -23.98
CA LYS A 539 28.74 6.92 -23.63
C LYS A 539 28.68 8.44 -23.79
N PRO A 540 29.37 9.25 -22.96
CA PRO A 540 29.27 10.71 -23.02
C PRO A 540 29.72 11.30 -24.37
N ASN A 541 30.56 10.59 -25.11
CA ASN A 541 31.04 10.99 -26.44
C ASN A 541 30.24 10.39 -27.60
N ASP A 542 29.28 9.49 -27.34
CA ASP A 542 28.35 8.95 -28.34
C ASP A 542 27.00 8.63 -27.68
N LEU A 543 26.10 9.63 -27.73
CA LEU A 543 24.70 9.45 -27.37
C LEU A 543 23.89 8.80 -28.51
N ASN A 544 24.39 8.76 -29.74
CA ASN A 544 23.58 8.28 -30.87
C ASN A 544 23.42 6.75 -30.88
N HIS A 545 24.42 6.02 -30.41
CA HIS A 545 24.40 4.57 -30.27
C HIS A 545 24.40 4.14 -28.80
N SER A 546 23.48 3.25 -28.41
CA SER A 546 23.48 2.70 -27.06
C SER A 546 24.56 1.63 -26.93
N ALA A 547 25.44 1.77 -25.94
CA ALA A 547 26.54 0.86 -25.67
C ALA A 547 26.10 -0.39 -24.89
N LEU A 548 24.96 -0.32 -24.20
CA LEU A 548 24.25 -1.46 -23.62
C LEU A 548 22.74 -1.22 -23.66
N ILE A 549 21.97 -2.28 -23.91
CA ILE A 549 20.50 -2.31 -23.76
C ILE A 549 20.13 -3.56 -22.97
N VAL A 550 19.21 -3.44 -22.00
CA VAL A 550 18.63 -4.57 -21.24
C VAL A 550 17.11 -4.48 -21.28
N GLY A 551 16.43 -5.63 -21.32
CA GLY A 551 14.99 -5.76 -21.58
C GLY A 551 14.66 -5.87 -23.07
N GLU A 552 13.46 -6.36 -23.38
CA GLU A 552 12.97 -6.52 -24.76
C GLU A 552 12.02 -5.38 -25.16
N MET A 553 12.30 -4.71 -26.28
CA MET A 553 11.55 -3.54 -26.75
C MET A 553 10.05 -3.86 -26.93
N PHE A 554 9.20 -3.12 -26.22
CA PHE A 554 7.73 -3.29 -26.14
C PHE A 554 7.23 -4.64 -25.60
N LYS A 555 8.09 -5.43 -24.95
CA LYS A 555 7.72 -6.73 -24.38
C LYS A 555 7.95 -6.75 -22.87
N PRO A 556 6.89 -6.61 -22.05
CA PRO A 556 6.97 -6.88 -20.62
C PRO A 556 7.31 -8.36 -20.36
N GLY A 557 8.23 -8.62 -19.44
CA GLY A 557 8.53 -9.99 -19.01
C GLY A 557 9.22 -10.06 -17.66
N SER A 558 9.06 -11.19 -16.98
CA SER A 558 9.62 -11.46 -15.64
C SER A 558 10.88 -12.34 -15.65
N GLY A 559 11.35 -12.79 -16.82
CA GLY A 559 12.59 -13.56 -16.93
C GLY A 559 13.85 -12.77 -16.51
N PRO A 560 15.00 -13.44 -16.27
CA PRO A 560 16.21 -12.81 -15.70
C PRO A 560 16.78 -11.62 -16.50
N ASN A 561 16.63 -11.63 -17.83
CA ASN A 561 17.06 -10.54 -18.71
C ASN A 561 15.87 -9.74 -19.29
N GLN A 562 14.67 -9.95 -18.75
CA GLN A 562 13.45 -9.24 -19.11
C GLN A 562 13.05 -8.28 -17.99
N LEU A 563 12.47 -7.16 -18.39
CA LEU A 563 12.00 -6.10 -17.50
C LEU A 563 10.53 -5.82 -17.79
N CYS A 564 9.85 -5.17 -16.85
CA CYS A 564 8.55 -4.60 -17.08
C CYS A 564 8.43 -3.25 -16.39
N ARG A 565 8.50 -2.18 -17.21
CA ARG A 565 8.46 -0.79 -16.77
C ARG A 565 9.56 -0.47 -15.72
N PRO A 566 10.86 -0.64 -16.06
CA PRO A 566 11.96 -0.35 -15.14
C PRO A 566 11.92 1.12 -14.69
N ALA A 567 11.79 1.36 -13.40
CA ALA A 567 11.61 2.70 -12.85
C ALA A 567 12.93 3.47 -12.77
N ASP A 568 13.99 2.85 -12.25
CA ASP A 568 15.23 3.52 -11.87
C ASP A 568 16.47 2.59 -11.92
N ILE A 569 17.68 3.17 -11.93
CA ILE A 569 18.96 2.50 -12.14
C ILE A 569 20.02 3.05 -11.17
N ALA A 570 20.76 2.17 -10.49
CA ALA A 570 21.94 2.53 -9.71
C ALA A 570 23.19 1.74 -10.17
N VAL A 571 24.36 2.37 -10.25
CA VAL A 571 25.56 1.80 -10.89
C VAL A 571 26.77 1.83 -9.95
N MET A 572 27.47 0.70 -9.82
CA MET A 572 28.67 0.53 -8.98
C MET A 572 29.95 1.04 -9.68
N LYS A 573 31.01 1.32 -8.90
CA LYS A 573 32.36 1.66 -9.40
C LYS A 573 33.01 0.52 -10.21
N ASN A 574 32.50 -0.71 -10.11
CA ASN A 574 32.93 -1.83 -10.96
C ASN A 574 32.09 -1.98 -12.26
N GLY A 575 31.13 -1.09 -12.52
CA GLY A 575 30.23 -1.11 -13.68
C GLY A 575 29.05 -2.10 -13.58
N ASP A 576 28.97 -2.93 -12.55
CA ASP A 576 27.75 -3.70 -12.27
C ASP A 576 26.64 -2.75 -11.80
N PHE A 577 25.38 -3.08 -12.07
CA PHE A 577 24.27 -2.16 -11.86
C PHE A 577 23.01 -2.86 -11.37
N PHE A 578 22.11 -2.07 -10.79
CA PHE A 578 20.83 -2.48 -10.25
C PHE A 578 19.72 -1.79 -11.03
N VAL A 579 18.61 -2.51 -11.26
CA VAL A 579 17.41 -1.98 -11.91
C VAL A 579 16.22 -2.20 -10.98
N ALA A 580 15.47 -1.12 -10.70
CA ALA A 580 14.20 -1.19 -9.99
C ALA A 580 13.08 -1.55 -10.97
N ASP A 581 12.69 -2.83 -11.01
CA ASP A 581 11.69 -3.35 -11.96
C ASP A 581 10.24 -3.14 -11.44
N GLY A 582 10.00 -1.98 -10.84
CA GLY A 582 9.00 -1.76 -9.79
C GLY A 582 7.55 -1.49 -10.23
N TYR A 583 7.27 -1.30 -11.53
CA TYR A 583 5.94 -0.89 -12.00
C TYR A 583 5.03 -2.03 -12.47
N CYS A 584 5.58 -3.23 -12.65
CA CYS A 584 4.81 -4.46 -12.86
C CYS A 584 5.20 -5.56 -11.88
N HIS A 585 6.45 -5.52 -11.38
CA HIS A 585 6.99 -6.48 -10.43
C HIS A 585 7.45 -5.76 -9.17
N SER A 586 7.73 -6.54 -8.13
CA SER A 586 8.06 -6.05 -6.80
C SER A 586 9.51 -6.41 -6.45
N ARG A 587 10.44 -6.14 -7.37
CA ARG A 587 11.83 -6.64 -7.32
C ARG A 587 12.88 -5.59 -7.71
N ILE A 588 14.10 -5.82 -7.23
CA ILE A 588 15.34 -5.19 -7.69
C ILE A 588 16.19 -6.29 -8.33
N ILE A 589 16.69 -6.06 -9.54
CA ILE A 589 17.57 -6.99 -10.27
C ILE A 589 18.97 -6.42 -10.32
N LYS A 590 20.01 -7.23 -10.06
CA LYS A 590 21.42 -6.90 -10.28
C LYS A 590 21.94 -7.56 -11.56
N PHE A 591 22.55 -6.75 -12.42
CA PHE A 591 23.26 -7.16 -13.63
C PHE A 591 24.76 -6.85 -13.48
N ASN A 592 25.60 -7.59 -14.19
CA ASN A 592 27.00 -7.22 -14.31
C ASN A 592 27.20 -6.13 -15.38
N ARG A 593 28.42 -5.57 -15.47
CA ARG A 593 28.79 -4.53 -16.46
C ARG A 593 28.52 -4.81 -17.95
N LYS A 594 28.11 -6.03 -18.33
CA LYS A 594 27.71 -6.40 -19.69
C LYS A 594 26.19 -6.52 -19.88
N GLY A 595 25.40 -6.35 -18.82
CA GLY A 595 23.97 -6.66 -18.82
C GLY A 595 23.65 -8.15 -18.63
N GLU A 596 24.60 -8.99 -18.19
CA GLU A 596 24.32 -10.38 -17.81
C GLU A 596 23.74 -10.40 -16.38
N TYR A 597 22.57 -11.03 -16.17
CA TYR A 597 21.93 -11.17 -14.85
C TYR A 597 22.86 -11.83 -13.81
N ILE A 598 22.87 -11.29 -12.59
CA ILE A 598 23.57 -11.87 -11.42
C ILE A 598 22.55 -12.49 -10.45
N MET A 599 21.63 -11.67 -9.95
CA MET A 599 20.67 -12.04 -8.90
C MET A 599 19.52 -11.02 -8.85
N GLU A 600 18.41 -11.39 -8.24
CA GLU A 600 17.31 -10.47 -7.89
C GLU A 600 16.82 -10.71 -6.47
N TRP A 601 16.13 -9.71 -5.90
CA TRP A 601 15.42 -9.84 -4.64
C TRP A 601 14.21 -8.89 -4.60
N GLY A 602 13.36 -9.10 -3.61
CA GLY A 602 12.03 -8.50 -3.51
C GLY A 602 10.92 -9.48 -3.90
N SER A 603 9.76 -9.34 -3.25
CA SER A 603 8.52 -10.03 -3.63
C SER A 603 7.32 -9.10 -3.53
N PRO A 604 6.18 -9.41 -4.18
CA PRO A 604 4.92 -8.73 -3.88
C PRO A 604 4.52 -8.88 -2.41
N MET A 605 3.68 -7.98 -1.93
CA MET A 605 3.14 -8.01 -0.57
C MET A 605 2.37 -9.30 -0.29
N SER A 606 2.74 -10.05 0.75
CA SER A 606 2.11 -11.32 1.07
C SER A 606 0.84 -11.17 1.93
N GLY A 607 0.38 -9.95 2.16
CA GLY A 607 -0.72 -9.64 3.08
C GLY A 607 -0.39 -9.90 4.55
N LYS A 608 0.87 -10.22 4.88
CA LYS A 608 1.38 -10.27 6.26
C LYS A 608 1.92 -8.90 6.62
N LEU A 609 1.54 -8.40 7.79
CA LEU A 609 2.09 -7.17 8.34
C LEU A 609 3.08 -7.48 9.46
N ASP A 610 4.06 -6.58 9.64
CA ASP A 610 4.93 -6.54 10.82
C ASP A 610 4.21 -5.91 12.02
N SER A 611 4.91 -5.86 13.17
CA SER A 611 4.39 -5.33 14.45
C SER A 611 3.85 -3.91 14.40
N ASP A 612 4.20 -3.15 13.36
CA ASP A 612 3.94 -1.72 13.23
C ASP A 612 2.94 -1.43 12.09
N GLY A 613 2.38 -2.48 11.48
CA GLY A 613 1.31 -2.39 10.47
C GLY A 613 1.80 -2.20 9.03
N PHE A 614 3.06 -2.55 8.72
CA PHE A 614 3.63 -2.47 7.36
C PHE A 614 3.83 -3.86 6.76
N PRO A 615 3.83 -4.03 5.43
CA PRO A 615 4.19 -5.30 4.79
C PRO A 615 5.57 -5.79 5.24
N LEU A 616 5.86 -7.09 5.14
CA LEU A 616 7.12 -7.61 5.68
C LEU A 616 8.36 -6.99 4.98
N PRO A 617 9.54 -7.01 5.64
CA PRO A 617 10.81 -6.73 4.98
C PRO A 617 11.00 -7.54 3.70
N ASN A 618 11.58 -6.93 2.67
CA ASN A 618 11.73 -7.50 1.31
C ASN A 618 10.41 -7.70 0.52
N GLU A 619 9.25 -7.40 1.09
CA GLU A 619 8.02 -7.23 0.30
C GLU A 619 7.94 -5.79 -0.24
N TRP A 620 7.39 -5.59 -1.44
CA TRP A 620 7.24 -4.27 -2.05
C TRP A 620 5.89 -4.11 -2.73
N ASN A 621 5.44 -2.86 -2.87
CA ASN A 621 4.35 -2.50 -3.77
C ASN A 621 4.93 -1.99 -5.09
N ILE A 622 5.59 -0.82 -5.08
CA ILE A 622 6.29 -0.23 -6.23
C ILE A 622 7.67 0.24 -5.79
N VAL A 623 8.72 -0.41 -6.32
CA VAL A 623 10.12 0.05 -6.16
C VAL A 623 10.35 1.18 -7.16
N HIS A 624 10.17 2.43 -6.74
CA HIS A 624 10.10 3.55 -7.67
C HIS A 624 11.46 4.22 -7.96
N SER A 625 12.37 4.16 -6.99
CA SER A 625 13.71 4.74 -7.09
C SER A 625 14.69 3.96 -6.20
N ILE A 626 15.97 3.92 -6.58
CA ILE A 626 17.03 3.20 -5.88
C ILE A 626 18.32 4.03 -5.74
N ALA A 627 18.81 4.19 -4.51
CA ALA A 627 20.03 4.92 -4.19
C ALA A 627 21.13 3.97 -3.70
N LEU A 628 22.35 4.11 -4.22
CA LEU A 628 23.51 3.28 -3.87
C LEU A 628 24.55 4.03 -3.05
N ASN A 629 24.88 3.48 -1.88
CA ASN A 629 26.07 3.82 -1.10
C ASN A 629 27.03 2.62 -1.09
N GLU A 630 27.86 2.51 -2.14
CA GLU A 630 28.82 1.42 -2.31
C GLU A 630 29.85 1.36 -1.17
N ASP A 631 30.24 2.51 -0.59
CA ASP A 631 31.23 2.59 0.48
C ASP A 631 30.72 2.01 1.82
N ALA A 632 29.40 1.93 2.00
CA ALA A 632 28.76 1.17 3.09
C ALA A 632 28.06 -0.12 2.61
N GLN A 633 28.30 -0.55 1.36
CA GLN A 633 27.66 -1.69 0.70
C GLN A 633 26.12 -1.68 0.78
N LEU A 634 25.49 -0.51 0.72
CA LEU A 634 24.06 -0.33 1.00
C LEU A 634 23.32 0.16 -0.25
N LEU A 635 22.39 -0.64 -0.77
CA LEU A 635 21.41 -0.19 -1.75
C LEU A 635 20.07 0.05 -1.04
N CYS A 636 19.53 1.27 -1.12
CA CYS A 636 18.20 1.61 -0.63
C CYS A 636 17.21 1.70 -1.81
N GLY A 637 15.96 1.34 -1.59
CA GLY A 637 14.87 1.51 -2.55
C GLY A 637 13.64 2.18 -1.92
N ALA A 638 13.00 3.09 -2.65
CA ALA A 638 11.76 3.75 -2.26
C ALA A 638 10.55 2.85 -2.62
N ASP A 639 9.84 2.38 -1.59
CA ASP A 639 8.63 1.57 -1.71
C ASP A 639 7.41 2.51 -1.73
N ARG A 640 7.16 3.14 -2.89
CA ARG A 640 6.44 4.42 -3.02
C ARG A 640 5.08 4.44 -2.33
N GLU A 641 4.28 3.41 -2.57
CA GLU A 641 2.90 3.29 -2.07
C GLU A 641 2.82 2.72 -0.65
N ASN A 642 3.93 2.18 -0.12
CA ASN A 642 4.03 1.68 1.26
C ASN A 642 4.71 2.70 2.21
N PHE A 643 4.97 3.92 1.72
CA PHE A 643 5.48 5.07 2.48
C PHE A 643 6.80 4.81 3.23
N ARG A 644 7.64 3.90 2.72
CA ARG A 644 8.89 3.46 3.37
C ARG A 644 10.07 3.40 2.41
N ILE A 645 11.27 3.42 2.98
CA ILE A 645 12.51 3.11 2.25
C ILE A 645 13.09 1.83 2.86
N GLN A 646 13.38 0.82 2.03
CA GLN A 646 14.01 -0.43 2.47
C GLN A 646 15.45 -0.48 1.93
N CYS A 647 16.41 -0.92 2.74
CA CYS A 647 17.81 -0.99 2.33
C CYS A 647 18.43 -2.38 2.59
N PHE A 648 19.28 -2.78 1.64
CA PHE A 648 19.81 -4.13 1.45
C PHE A 648 21.32 -4.07 1.23
N ASN A 649 22.02 -5.18 1.47
CA ASN A 649 23.43 -5.27 1.11
C ASN A 649 23.57 -5.36 -0.43
N SER A 650 24.34 -4.45 -1.03
CA SER A 650 24.51 -4.34 -2.49
C SER A 650 25.23 -5.53 -3.14
N ASN A 651 25.84 -6.41 -2.35
CA ASN A 651 26.55 -7.61 -2.82
C ASN A 651 25.79 -8.91 -2.60
N THR A 652 24.93 -9.01 -1.58
CA THR A 652 24.18 -10.24 -1.25
C THR A 652 22.66 -10.14 -1.45
N GLY A 653 22.10 -8.93 -1.61
CA GLY A 653 20.65 -8.71 -1.64
C GLY A 653 19.97 -8.87 -0.27
N GLU A 654 20.72 -9.12 0.81
CA GLU A 654 20.17 -9.34 2.14
C GLU A 654 19.62 -8.04 2.76
N PHE A 655 18.38 -8.07 3.24
CA PHE A 655 17.75 -6.96 3.96
C PHE A 655 18.57 -6.53 5.18
N GLN A 656 18.92 -5.25 5.23
CA GLN A 656 19.68 -4.64 6.33
C GLN A 656 18.78 -3.86 7.30
N ARG A 657 17.85 -3.07 6.76
CA ARG A 657 17.03 -2.11 7.52
C ARG A 657 15.84 -1.63 6.69
N GLN A 658 14.78 -1.18 7.37
CA GLN A 658 13.78 -0.30 6.77
C GLN A 658 13.76 1.03 7.51
N ILE A 659 13.84 2.12 6.76
CA ILE A 659 13.53 3.46 7.25
C ILE A 659 12.02 3.61 7.11
N ARG A 660 11.31 3.20 8.17
CA ARG A 660 9.92 3.64 8.36
C ARG A 660 9.98 5.09 8.80
N VAL A 661 9.49 5.98 7.97
CA VAL A 661 9.39 7.38 8.37
C VAL A 661 8.16 7.48 9.28
N GLU A 662 8.36 7.68 10.59
CA GLU A 662 7.33 7.62 11.66
C GLU A 662 6.29 8.78 11.60
N ILE A 663 5.91 9.19 10.39
CA ILE A 663 5.02 10.29 10.08
C ILE A 663 4.09 9.87 8.92
N THR A 664 3.63 8.63 8.93
CA THR A 664 2.84 8.01 7.84
C THR A 664 1.44 8.61 7.64
N GLU A 665 1.02 9.54 8.48
CA GLU A 665 -0.19 10.37 8.29
C GLU A 665 0.13 11.78 7.74
N LYS A 666 1.41 12.16 7.54
CA LYS A 666 1.79 13.56 7.21
C LYS A 666 2.94 13.76 6.19
N ILE A 667 3.39 12.74 5.45
CA ILE A 667 4.45 12.91 4.42
C ILE A 667 4.06 12.42 3.02
N GLY A 668 3.19 11.41 2.93
CA GLY A 668 2.74 10.83 1.65
C GLY A 668 3.81 10.00 0.92
N ALA A 669 3.51 9.70 -0.36
CA ALA A 669 4.28 8.77 -1.19
C ALA A 669 5.71 9.27 -1.46
N ILE A 670 6.70 8.38 -1.28
CA ILE A 670 8.13 8.67 -1.52
C ILE A 670 8.46 8.34 -2.97
N TYR A 671 8.73 9.36 -3.79
CA TYR A 671 8.97 9.16 -5.22
C TYR A 671 10.44 8.85 -5.52
N ALA A 672 11.38 9.64 -5.02
CA ALA A 672 12.80 9.41 -5.27
C ALA A 672 13.67 9.60 -4.03
N ILE A 673 14.83 8.97 -4.07
CA ILE A 673 15.84 8.96 -3.01
C ILE A 673 17.23 9.09 -3.62
N GLU A 674 18.13 9.82 -2.97
CA GLU A 674 19.52 9.97 -3.40
C GLU A 674 20.45 10.08 -2.19
N PHE A 675 21.59 9.38 -2.22
CA PHE A 675 22.61 9.48 -1.18
C PHE A 675 23.43 10.74 -1.35
N ALA A 676 23.61 11.51 -0.28
CA ALA A 676 24.46 12.69 -0.31
C ALA A 676 25.94 12.26 -0.47
N PRO A 677 26.63 12.62 -1.56
CA PRO A 677 27.99 12.16 -1.79
C PRO A 677 28.96 12.64 -0.71
N ASN A 678 30.04 11.88 -0.48
CA ASN A 678 31.07 12.18 0.53
C ASN A 678 30.57 12.27 2.00
N THR A 679 29.35 11.83 2.31
CA THR A 679 28.83 11.74 3.69
C THR A 679 29.05 10.36 4.35
N ASN A 680 29.91 9.52 3.75
CA ASN A 680 29.96 8.06 3.93
C ASN A 680 28.56 7.40 3.76
N GLY A 681 27.69 8.05 2.96
CA GLY A 681 26.25 7.82 2.87
C GLY A 681 25.54 7.64 4.21
N THR A 682 25.94 8.44 5.21
CA THR A 682 25.16 8.63 6.43
C THR A 682 23.89 9.44 6.13
N ILE A 683 23.93 10.27 5.09
CA ILE A 683 22.82 11.15 4.70
C ILE A 683 22.18 10.64 3.42
N LEU A 684 20.87 10.38 3.48
CA LEU A 684 19.99 10.10 2.36
C LEU A 684 19.01 11.28 2.21
N PHE A 685 18.78 11.76 1.00
CA PHE A 685 17.69 12.66 0.69
C PHE A 685 16.51 11.88 0.10
N ALA A 686 15.30 12.36 0.34
CA ALA A 686 14.07 11.78 -0.18
C ALA A 686 13.08 12.88 -0.58
N VAL A 687 12.30 12.67 -1.64
CA VAL A 687 11.22 13.58 -2.06
C VAL A 687 9.85 12.91 -2.01
N THR A 688 8.87 13.63 -1.48
CA THR A 688 7.47 13.19 -1.45
C THR A 688 6.62 13.94 -2.45
N GLY A 689 5.71 13.22 -3.12
CA GLY A 689 4.98 13.73 -4.29
C GLY A 689 3.64 13.04 -4.51
N GLY A 690 3.05 13.25 -5.69
CA GLY A 690 1.74 12.66 -6.04
C GLY A 690 0.53 13.48 -5.57
N ALA A 691 -0.66 13.07 -6.02
CA ALA A 691 -1.91 13.81 -5.80
C ALA A 691 -2.45 13.72 -4.36
N GLN A 692 -2.27 12.57 -3.69
CA GLN A 692 -2.75 12.33 -2.32
C GLN A 692 -1.86 12.94 -1.23
N THR A 693 -0.68 13.45 -1.59
CA THR A 693 0.33 13.93 -0.63
C THR A 693 0.10 15.38 -0.27
N SER A 694 -0.31 15.64 0.98
CA SER A 694 -0.55 17.00 1.51
C SER A 694 0.73 17.76 1.88
N ASN A 695 1.83 17.07 2.18
CA ASN A 695 3.14 17.65 2.49
C ASN A 695 4.18 17.18 1.47
N LYS A 696 4.24 17.87 0.33
CA LYS A 696 5.20 17.62 -0.75
C LYS A 696 6.51 18.32 -0.40
N LYS A 697 7.53 17.57 0.02
CA LYS A 697 8.75 18.14 0.62
C LYS A 697 9.99 17.34 0.26
N VAL A 698 11.14 17.99 0.38
CA VAL A 698 12.43 17.31 0.46
C VAL A 698 12.72 16.99 1.93
N TYR A 699 13.10 15.75 2.21
CA TYR A 699 13.52 15.26 3.52
C TYR A 699 15.01 14.94 3.49
N MET A 700 15.72 15.31 4.55
CA MET A 700 17.10 14.92 4.82
C MET A 700 17.09 13.90 5.95
N ILE A 701 17.60 12.70 5.70
CA ILE A 701 17.45 11.53 6.57
C ILE A 701 18.83 11.00 6.96
N ASP A 702 19.01 10.64 8.23
CA ASP A 702 20.13 9.82 8.67
C ASP A 702 19.86 8.36 8.29
N ALA A 703 20.53 7.87 7.25
CA ALA A 703 20.33 6.52 6.73
C ALA A 703 20.84 5.41 7.67
N GLN A 704 21.71 5.76 8.63
CA GLN A 704 22.22 4.80 9.62
C GLN A 704 21.26 4.62 10.79
N LYS A 705 20.49 5.65 11.15
CA LYS A 705 19.49 5.59 12.24
C LYS A 705 18.03 5.44 11.76
N GLY A 706 17.71 5.95 10.57
CA GLY A 706 16.34 6.13 10.08
C GLY A 706 15.66 7.44 10.50
N GLU A 707 16.41 8.38 11.10
CA GLU A 707 15.89 9.63 11.64
C GLU A 707 15.76 10.73 10.56
N ILE A 708 14.64 11.45 10.51
CA ILE A 708 14.60 12.73 9.75
C ILE A 708 15.43 13.77 10.50
N LEU A 709 16.43 14.33 9.82
CA LEU A 709 17.28 15.41 10.31
C LEU A 709 16.66 16.80 10.06
N THR A 710 16.04 16.99 8.89
CA THR A 710 15.26 18.19 8.55
C THR A 710 14.36 17.95 7.33
N SER A 711 13.45 18.87 7.04
CA SER A 711 12.69 18.92 5.79
C SER A 711 12.53 20.36 5.29
N PHE A 712 12.38 20.53 3.97
CA PHE A 712 12.28 21.83 3.31
C PHE A 712 11.46 21.75 2.01
N ASP A 713 11.13 22.92 1.48
CA ASP A 713 10.14 23.16 0.42
C ASP A 713 10.48 24.49 -0.28
N SER A 714 9.91 24.74 -1.46
CA SER A 714 10.11 25.96 -2.25
C SER A 714 9.03 27.02 -2.02
N ASN A 715 9.24 28.21 -2.59
CA ASN A 715 8.20 29.22 -2.78
C ASN A 715 8.17 29.61 -4.28
N PRO A 716 7.10 29.31 -5.04
CA PRO A 716 5.91 28.57 -4.65
C PRO A 716 6.23 27.12 -4.20
N HIS A 717 5.31 26.55 -3.41
CA HIS A 717 5.42 25.18 -2.89
C HIS A 717 5.62 24.13 -3.98
N LEU A 718 6.32 23.05 -3.64
CA LEU A 718 6.46 21.85 -4.48
C LEU A 718 5.06 21.27 -4.83
N ASN A 719 4.80 21.02 -6.11
CA ASN A 719 3.49 20.61 -6.60
C ASN A 719 3.42 19.13 -6.98
N ALA A 720 4.46 18.56 -7.60
CA ALA A 720 4.54 17.14 -7.87
C ALA A 720 6.00 16.65 -8.00
N PRO A 721 6.82 16.71 -6.93
CA PRO A 721 8.16 16.11 -6.93
C PRO A 721 8.13 14.67 -7.45
N HIS A 722 9.06 14.38 -8.35
CA HIS A 722 9.21 13.06 -8.97
C HIS A 722 10.60 12.50 -8.75
N ASP A 723 11.62 13.36 -8.88
CA ASP A 723 13.02 12.94 -8.78
C ASP A 723 13.92 13.99 -8.11
N ILE A 724 15.06 13.56 -7.58
CA ILE A 724 16.02 14.36 -6.81
C ILE A 724 17.47 13.96 -7.11
N THR A 725 18.34 14.95 -7.31
CA THR A 725 19.80 14.73 -7.38
C THR A 725 20.56 15.75 -6.53
N VAL A 726 21.72 15.34 -6.01
CA VAL A 726 22.44 16.03 -4.94
C VAL A 726 23.89 16.25 -5.35
N SER A 727 24.36 17.49 -5.24
CA SER A 727 25.74 17.86 -5.58
C SER A 727 26.79 17.09 -4.77
N ILE A 728 27.99 16.91 -5.35
CA ILE A 728 29.14 16.20 -4.75
C ILE A 728 29.55 16.67 -3.34
N ASN A 729 29.16 17.89 -2.94
CA ASN A 729 29.42 18.51 -1.64
C ASN A 729 28.14 18.73 -0.80
N ALA A 730 26.99 18.26 -1.30
CA ALA A 730 25.63 18.40 -0.79
C ALA A 730 25.14 19.84 -0.53
N ARG A 731 25.83 20.89 -1.01
CA ARG A 731 25.39 22.28 -0.83
C ARG A 731 24.26 22.68 -1.78
N GLU A 732 24.16 22.00 -2.91
CA GLU A 732 23.10 22.20 -3.91
C GLU A 732 22.30 20.90 -4.09
N ILE A 733 20.98 21.04 -4.19
CA ILE A 733 20.03 19.94 -4.38
C ILE A 733 19.05 20.37 -5.47
N TYR A 734 18.76 19.46 -6.39
CA TYR A 734 17.88 19.70 -7.53
C TYR A 734 16.69 18.75 -7.44
N VAL A 735 15.49 19.24 -7.77
CA VAL A 735 14.25 18.44 -7.76
C VAL A 735 13.51 18.63 -9.09
N GLY A 736 13.09 17.52 -9.69
CA GLY A 736 12.27 17.47 -10.89
C GLY A 736 10.81 17.21 -10.53
N GLU A 737 9.88 17.88 -11.21
CA GLU A 737 8.44 17.76 -10.97
C GLU A 737 7.65 17.23 -12.19
N LEU A 738 6.54 16.53 -11.95
CA LEU A 738 5.55 16.12 -12.97
C LEU A 738 4.69 17.30 -13.49
N ALA A 739 5.26 18.51 -13.57
CA ALA A 739 4.56 19.67 -14.10
C ALA A 739 4.26 19.52 -15.60
N SER A 740 3.20 20.17 -16.07
CA SER A 740 2.90 20.33 -17.50
C SER A 740 3.33 21.71 -18.03
N SER A 741 4.34 22.33 -17.41
CA SER A 741 4.82 23.68 -17.74
C SER A 741 6.26 23.87 -17.25
N PRO A 742 7.18 24.45 -18.06
CA PRO A 742 8.58 24.66 -17.70
C PRO A 742 8.77 25.39 -16.35
N ASN A 743 7.92 26.39 -16.06
CA ASN A 743 7.99 27.24 -14.87
C ASN A 743 7.95 26.47 -13.54
N ASN A 744 7.38 25.25 -13.56
CA ASN A 744 7.19 24.42 -12.38
C ASN A 744 7.84 23.04 -12.50
N ALA A 745 8.63 22.79 -13.54
CA ALA A 745 9.22 21.47 -13.81
C ALA A 745 10.52 21.18 -13.03
N LEU A 746 11.22 22.23 -12.58
CA LEU A 746 12.54 22.12 -11.95
C LEU A 746 12.65 23.09 -10.77
N ARG A 747 13.37 22.66 -9.72
CA ARG A 747 13.74 23.47 -8.55
C ARG A 747 15.21 23.27 -8.20
N LYS A 748 15.86 24.35 -7.73
CA LYS A 748 17.17 24.31 -7.07
C LYS A 748 17.03 24.77 -5.63
N PHE A 749 17.71 24.07 -4.73
CA PHE A 749 17.87 24.44 -3.33
C PHE A 749 19.36 24.61 -3.02
N GLU A 750 19.72 25.70 -2.34
CA GLU A 750 21.07 25.99 -1.87
C GLU A 750 21.13 25.96 -0.34
N LEU A 751 22.25 25.46 0.19
CA LEU A 751 22.54 25.46 1.62
C LEU A 751 22.66 26.90 2.14
N SER A 752 21.90 27.21 3.18
CA SER A 752 21.88 28.52 3.82
C SER A 752 23.26 28.87 4.39
N LYS A 753 23.91 29.91 3.82
CA LYS A 753 25.26 30.44 4.21
C LYS A 753 25.46 30.75 5.70
N GLN A 754 24.44 30.60 6.54
CA GLN A 754 24.46 30.83 7.98
C GLN A 754 24.86 29.59 8.82
N LYS A 755 24.98 28.39 8.21
CA LYS A 755 25.72 27.22 8.74
C LYS A 755 26.16 26.32 7.57
N ASP A 756 27.41 25.89 7.59
CA ASP A 756 27.83 24.72 6.83
C ASP A 756 27.11 23.45 7.28
N LEU A 757 27.04 22.48 6.36
CA LEU A 757 26.74 21.08 6.67
C LEU A 757 27.78 20.51 7.64
N PRO A 758 27.52 19.36 8.30
CA PRO A 758 28.48 18.68 9.16
C PRO A 758 29.66 18.03 8.40
N THR A 759 30.05 18.55 7.23
CA THR A 759 31.23 18.13 6.46
C THR A 759 32.50 18.81 6.99
N GLN A 760 33.52 18.01 7.29
CA GLN A 760 34.88 18.36 7.76
C GLN A 760 35.04 19.15 9.08
N ALA A 761 34.09 20.00 9.49
CA ALA A 761 34.20 20.80 10.72
C ALA A 761 34.33 19.97 12.01
N PHE A 762 33.84 18.72 11.99
CA PHE A 762 33.96 17.78 13.12
C PHE A 762 35.33 17.09 13.17
N ILE A 763 35.90 16.72 12.01
CA ILE A 763 37.19 16.01 11.92
C ILE A 763 38.33 16.89 12.44
N LYS A 764 38.29 18.21 12.20
CA LYS A 764 39.32 19.13 12.69
C LYS A 764 39.29 19.37 14.22
N ARG A 765 38.34 18.76 14.96
CA ARG A 765 38.32 18.73 16.44
C ARG A 765 38.84 17.42 17.05
N ILE A 766 39.32 16.47 16.25
CA ILE A 766 40.13 15.33 16.74
C ILE A 766 41.58 15.52 16.26
N ASN A 767 42.24 16.56 16.78
CA ASN A 767 43.68 16.72 16.68
C ASN A 767 44.26 16.78 18.10
N LEU A 768 45.11 15.80 18.44
CA LEU A 768 45.52 15.44 19.80
C LEU A 768 46.60 16.39 20.36
N ASN A 769 46.26 17.66 20.61
CA ASN A 769 47.21 18.60 21.25
C ASN A 769 46.59 19.76 22.08
N ASP A 770 45.31 19.71 22.44
CA ASP A 770 44.73 20.73 23.33
C ASP A 770 45.21 20.53 24.79
N LYS A 771 45.96 21.51 25.32
CA LYS A 771 46.45 21.53 26.71
C LYS A 771 45.32 21.43 27.74
N ASN A 772 44.12 21.92 27.43
CA ASN A 772 42.98 21.91 28.34
C ASN A 772 42.51 20.48 28.67
N PHE A 773 42.67 19.52 27.76
CA PHE A 773 42.32 18.12 28.03
C PHE A 773 43.20 17.50 29.11
N ARG A 774 44.51 17.82 29.14
CA ARG A 774 45.42 17.37 30.19
C ARG A 774 45.05 17.95 31.56
N ILE A 775 44.66 19.22 31.62
CA ILE A 775 44.21 19.86 32.86
C ILE A 775 42.93 19.19 33.38
N SER A 776 41.95 18.96 32.50
CA SER A 776 40.70 18.28 32.86
C SER A 776 40.93 16.85 33.36
N LEU A 777 41.85 16.10 32.72
CA LEU A 777 42.20 14.73 33.14
C LEU A 777 42.90 14.70 34.52
N ILE A 778 43.76 15.68 34.81
CA ILE A 778 44.41 15.84 36.13
C ILE A 778 43.37 16.16 37.21
N ILE A 779 42.40 17.05 36.92
CA ILE A 779 41.30 17.38 37.84
C ILE A 779 40.41 16.16 38.10
N MET A 780 40.04 15.42 37.04
CA MET A 780 39.27 14.17 37.15
C MET A 780 39.99 13.13 38.03
N ALA A 781 41.31 12.95 37.85
CA ALA A 781 42.11 12.07 38.69
C ALA A 781 42.16 12.54 40.17
N ALA A 782 42.33 13.85 40.39
CA ALA A 782 42.38 14.44 41.73
C ALA A 782 41.09 14.25 42.54
N PHE A 783 39.92 14.22 41.88
CA PHE A 783 38.63 13.94 42.55
C PHE A 783 38.26 12.45 42.58
N ALA A 784 38.68 11.64 41.60
CA ALA A 784 38.39 10.20 41.59
C ALA A 784 39.14 9.43 42.69
N ILE A 785 40.39 9.79 42.99
CA ILE A 785 41.23 9.09 43.97
C ILE A 785 40.66 9.17 45.40
N PRO A 786 40.21 10.33 45.94
CA PRO A 786 39.54 10.42 47.23
C PRO A 786 38.23 9.62 47.31
N VAL A 787 37.45 9.56 46.22
CA VAL A 787 36.19 8.80 46.17
C VAL A 787 36.47 7.29 46.20
N LEU A 788 37.43 6.80 45.40
CA LEU A 788 37.86 5.40 45.45
C LEU A 788 38.47 5.04 46.82
N ALA A 789 39.28 5.92 47.40
CA ALA A 789 39.86 5.71 48.73
C ALA A 789 38.78 5.62 49.82
N SER A 790 37.79 6.50 49.81
CA SER A 790 36.68 6.48 50.79
C SER A 790 35.76 5.27 50.62
N VAL A 791 35.49 4.81 49.39
CA VAL A 791 34.78 3.54 49.13
C VAL A 791 35.59 2.34 49.65
N ILE A 792 36.90 2.28 49.39
CA ILE A 792 37.78 1.20 49.89
C ILE A 792 37.86 1.20 51.42
N ILE A 793 37.97 2.37 52.06
CA ILE A 793 37.92 2.52 53.52
C ILE A 793 36.55 2.06 54.06
N GLY A 794 35.45 2.43 53.40
CA GLY A 794 34.10 1.95 53.72
C GLY A 794 33.98 0.42 53.67
N CYS A 795 34.50 -0.21 52.61
CA CYS A 795 34.58 -1.66 52.50
C CYS A 795 35.44 -2.30 53.62
N ILE A 796 36.61 -1.73 53.93
CA ILE A 796 37.49 -2.23 55.00
C ILE A 796 36.81 -2.11 56.38
N ILE A 797 36.09 -1.03 56.65
CA ILE A 797 35.28 -0.86 57.87
C ILE A 797 34.14 -1.88 57.92
N ARG A 798 33.41 -2.08 56.81
CA ARG A 798 32.29 -3.05 56.73
C ARG A 798 32.77 -4.49 56.92
N ILE A 799 33.95 -4.83 56.41
CA ILE A 799 34.62 -6.13 56.60
C ILE A 799 35.14 -6.30 58.04
N ARG A 800 35.74 -5.27 58.64
CA ARG A 800 36.13 -5.28 60.07
C ARG A 800 34.93 -5.45 61.00
N ASN A 801 33.81 -4.78 60.72
CA ASN A 801 32.59 -4.88 61.52
C ASN A 801 31.91 -6.25 61.37
N LYS A 802 31.81 -6.82 60.15
CA LYS A 802 31.32 -8.21 59.98
C LYS A 802 32.19 -9.25 60.69
N ARG A 803 33.50 -9.00 60.87
CA ARG A 803 34.40 -9.87 61.66
C ARG A 803 34.28 -9.71 63.18
N LYS A 804 33.45 -8.78 63.68
CA LYS A 804 33.16 -8.61 65.12
C LYS A 804 31.90 -9.37 65.60
N ILE A 805 31.06 -9.86 64.67
CA ILE A 805 29.73 -10.44 64.96
C ILE A 805 29.72 -11.97 64.72
N HIS A 806 30.87 -12.63 64.90
CA HIS A 806 31.01 -14.09 64.80
C HIS A 806 31.95 -14.69 65.86
N ARG A 807 31.98 -14.05 67.04
CA ARG A 807 32.58 -14.56 68.27
C ARG A 807 31.81 -14.04 69.50
N LEU A 808 30.60 -14.55 69.69
CA LEU A 808 29.93 -14.68 70.99
C LEU A 808 28.62 -15.45 70.83
N ASN A 809 28.48 -16.49 71.65
CA ASN A 809 27.28 -17.26 72.05
C ASN A 809 27.26 -18.73 71.62
N THR A 810 27.25 -19.59 72.63
CA THR A 810 27.06 -21.04 72.57
C THR A 810 26.39 -21.49 73.89
N PHE A 811 25.25 -22.20 73.79
CA PHE A 811 24.61 -23.02 74.85
C PHE A 811 23.96 -22.31 76.07
N PRO A 812 23.06 -22.98 76.84
CA PRO A 812 22.24 -24.20 76.57
C PRO A 812 20.75 -24.09 77.00
N THR A 813 20.05 -25.24 77.10
CA THR A 813 18.76 -25.54 77.79
C THR A 813 17.44 -25.17 77.06
N ASP A 814 16.36 -25.96 77.11
CA ASP A 814 16.20 -27.36 77.59
C ASP A 814 15.01 -28.13 76.96
N VAL A 815 15.16 -29.45 76.80
CA VAL A 815 14.24 -30.57 77.14
C VAL A 815 12.70 -30.35 76.97
N LYS A 816 11.92 -31.16 76.21
CA LYS A 816 11.67 -32.62 76.41
C LYS A 816 10.87 -33.27 75.26
N ASN A 817 11.13 -34.57 74.99
CA ASN A 817 10.23 -35.60 74.40
C ASN A 817 9.48 -35.30 73.07
N ARG A 818 9.49 -36.15 72.02
CA ARG A 818 9.88 -37.58 71.92
C ARG A 818 10.83 -37.91 70.73
N ASP A 819 10.42 -38.81 69.85
CA ASP A 819 11.16 -40.04 69.48
C ASP A 819 10.77 -40.50 68.06
N THR A 820 11.48 -41.33 67.27
CA THR A 820 12.86 -41.91 67.24
C THR A 820 12.98 -42.58 65.84
N SER A 821 14.12 -42.75 65.17
CA SER A 821 15.56 -42.51 65.45
C SER A 821 16.23 -42.02 64.11
N ASN A 822 17.48 -42.23 63.66
CA ASN A 822 18.63 -43.07 64.05
C ASN A 822 19.94 -42.56 63.36
N SER A 823 21.03 -43.33 63.49
CA SER A 823 22.26 -43.36 62.66
C SER A 823 23.29 -42.19 62.75
N SER A 824 24.11 -42.02 61.70
CA SER A 824 25.58 -41.92 61.83
C SER A 824 26.30 -41.49 60.51
N PHE A 825 27.56 -41.01 60.44
CA PHE A 825 28.58 -40.58 61.43
C PHE A 825 29.78 -39.82 60.77
N LEU A 826 30.45 -38.93 61.55
CA LEU A 826 31.91 -38.60 61.50
C LEU A 826 32.51 -37.98 60.20
N CYS A 827 33.84 -37.96 59.98
CA CYS A 827 34.87 -37.02 60.52
C CYS A 827 36.25 -37.19 59.78
N CYS A 828 37.27 -36.29 59.80
CA CYS A 828 37.38 -34.82 59.96
C CYS A 828 38.86 -34.33 59.70
N TRP A 829 39.09 -33.00 59.70
CA TRP A 829 40.40 -32.29 59.96
C TRP A 829 41.57 -32.37 58.91
N THR A 830 42.67 -31.57 58.92
CA THR A 830 42.97 -30.11 59.18
C THR A 830 44.40 -29.69 58.68
N ASN A 831 44.71 -28.37 58.64
CA ASN A 831 45.96 -27.67 59.09
C ASN A 831 47.16 -27.27 58.14
N ARG A 832 47.28 -25.94 57.87
CA ARG A 832 48.39 -24.96 58.19
C ARG A 832 49.72 -24.72 57.37
N ARG A 833 49.94 -23.42 56.99
CA ARG A 833 51.08 -22.45 57.26
C ARG A 833 52.19 -22.03 56.22
N LYS A 834 52.29 -20.68 55.98
CA LYS A 834 53.47 -19.71 55.90
C LYS A 834 54.59 -19.75 54.80
N GLY A 835 55.05 -18.57 54.30
CA GLY A 835 56.41 -18.31 53.71
C GLY A 835 56.62 -16.89 53.08
N PHE A 836 57.85 -16.38 52.81
CA PHE A 836 58.25 -14.94 52.61
C PHE A 836 59.05 -14.58 51.30
N LYS A 837 58.92 -13.32 50.81
CA LYS A 837 59.91 -12.35 50.17
C LYS A 837 60.75 -12.57 48.86
N LYS A 838 60.69 -11.51 47.99
CA LYS A 838 61.73 -10.76 47.18
C LYS A 838 62.42 -11.31 45.87
N VAL A 839 62.31 -10.48 44.81
CA VAL A 839 63.22 -10.05 43.67
C VAL A 839 64.74 -10.42 43.70
N PRO A 840 65.51 -10.48 42.56
CA PRO A 840 65.42 -9.62 41.33
C PRO A 840 65.81 -10.20 39.90
N GLN A 841 65.67 -9.34 38.87
CA GLN A 841 66.49 -9.04 37.64
C GLN A 841 67.16 -10.08 36.67
N ASP A 842 66.98 -9.75 35.36
CA ASP A 842 67.93 -9.62 34.22
C ASP A 842 68.53 -10.79 33.38
N SER A 843 68.60 -10.48 32.05
CA SER A 843 69.59 -10.81 30.99
C SER A 843 69.94 -12.25 30.58
N ASP A 844 69.80 -12.51 29.27
CA ASP A 844 70.67 -13.29 28.35
C ASP A 844 70.98 -14.79 28.70
N GLY A 845 71.53 -15.66 27.84
CA GLY A 845 71.81 -15.63 26.40
C GLY A 845 72.65 -16.87 25.97
N GLU A 846 72.20 -17.59 24.92
CA GLU A 846 72.92 -18.60 24.10
C GLU A 846 73.52 -19.93 24.68
N ASN A 847 73.18 -21.04 23.97
CA ASN A 847 73.99 -22.21 23.54
C ASN A 847 74.71 -23.18 24.52
N GLU A 848 74.47 -24.51 24.36
CA GLU A 848 75.46 -25.57 23.98
C GLU A 848 74.76 -26.91 23.55
N PRO A 849 75.42 -27.90 22.87
CA PRO A 849 74.75 -28.86 21.94
C PRO A 849 75.11 -30.39 22.04
N SER A 850 74.48 -31.23 21.17
CA SER A 850 74.87 -32.62 20.70
C SER A 850 73.75 -33.26 19.81
N ASP A 851 73.88 -34.38 19.06
CA ASP A 851 74.94 -35.00 18.22
C ASP A 851 74.37 -36.23 17.41
N THR A 852 75.06 -36.76 16.37
CA THR A 852 74.80 -38.03 15.57
C THR A 852 73.50 -38.10 14.71
N TYR A 853 73.18 -39.07 13.80
CA TYR A 853 73.83 -39.92 12.74
C TYR A 853 72.67 -40.48 11.82
N ILE A 854 72.75 -40.89 10.53
CA ILE A 854 73.71 -41.62 9.64
C ILE A 854 73.64 -43.17 9.79
N ALA A 855 73.35 -44.05 8.80
CA ALA A 855 72.90 -43.95 7.37
C ALA A 855 72.03 -45.23 6.99
N ASP A 856 71.90 -45.88 5.80
CA ASP A 856 72.65 -45.95 4.51
C ASP A 856 71.83 -46.57 3.30
N ASP A 857 72.49 -46.81 2.15
CA ASP A 857 72.11 -47.23 0.74
C ASP A 857 71.66 -48.71 0.46
N PRO A 858 71.39 -49.23 -0.80
CA PRO A 858 71.04 -48.63 -2.13
C PRO A 858 69.97 -49.39 -3.04
N CYS A 859 69.77 -48.89 -4.29
CA CYS A 859 69.17 -49.53 -5.52
C CYS A 859 67.63 -49.69 -5.63
N ASN A 860 66.91 -49.54 -6.79
CA ASN A 860 67.15 -49.11 -8.19
C ASN A 860 65.77 -49.04 -8.95
N SER A 861 65.53 -48.52 -10.19
CA SER A 861 66.22 -47.60 -11.13
C SER A 861 65.37 -47.33 -12.43
N SER A 862 65.60 -46.20 -13.13
CA SER A 862 65.31 -45.89 -14.57
C SER A 862 63.87 -45.62 -15.09
N GLY A 863 63.74 -44.61 -15.98
CA GLY A 863 62.54 -44.34 -16.83
C GLY A 863 62.48 -42.89 -17.37
N ASP A 864 62.62 -42.70 -18.69
CA ASP A 864 62.69 -41.40 -19.40
C ASP A 864 61.55 -41.28 -20.46
N GLY A 865 61.21 -40.10 -21.00
CA GLY A 865 60.33 -40.03 -22.19
C GLY A 865 59.49 -38.77 -22.48
N THR A 866 59.76 -38.14 -23.63
CA THR A 866 59.14 -36.91 -24.18
C THR A 866 57.82 -37.08 -24.97
N ILE A 867 56.98 -36.03 -24.94
CA ILE A 867 56.30 -35.35 -26.08
C ILE A 867 55.84 -36.20 -27.30
N THR A 868 54.53 -36.18 -27.66
CA THR A 868 54.02 -35.78 -29.01
C THR A 868 52.48 -35.80 -29.17
N THR A 869 52.01 -35.14 -30.24
CA THR A 869 50.60 -34.98 -30.65
C THR A 869 50.11 -36.02 -31.67
N THR A 870 48.82 -36.36 -31.67
CA THR A 870 47.86 -36.40 -32.82
C THR A 870 46.47 -36.91 -32.32
N LYS A 871 45.25 -36.70 -32.86
CA LYS A 871 44.61 -35.92 -33.95
C LYS A 871 43.79 -36.85 -34.91
N LYS A 872 42.45 -36.68 -34.93
CA LYS A 872 41.41 -37.41 -35.72
C LYS A 872 41.09 -38.85 -35.20
N THR A 873 39.94 -39.50 -35.51
CA THR A 873 38.93 -39.27 -36.58
C THR A 873 37.52 -39.79 -36.20
N THR A 874 36.45 -39.30 -36.87
CA THR A 874 35.11 -39.94 -37.15
C THR A 874 34.34 -40.63 -35.98
N SER A 875 33.21 -40.12 -35.47
CA SER A 875 31.87 -39.89 -36.07
C SER A 875 30.93 -41.12 -36.18
N ASN A 876 29.76 -41.06 -35.54
CA ASN A 876 28.42 -41.33 -36.11
C ASN A 876 27.31 -41.37 -35.03
N LYS A 877 26.13 -40.82 -35.36
CA LYS A 877 24.75 -41.29 -35.07
C LYS A 877 24.36 -41.71 -33.63
N ILE A 878 23.18 -41.35 -33.11
CA ILE A 878 21.99 -40.63 -33.66
C ILE A 878 21.80 -39.32 -32.90
#